data_AF-A0A928DZS3-F1
#
_entry.id   AF-A0A928DZS3-F1
#
_cell.length_a   1.000
_cell.length_b   1.000
_cell.length_c   1.000
_cell.angle_alpha   90.00
_cell.angle_beta   90.00
_cell.angle_gamma   90.00
#
_symmetry.space_group_name_H-M   'P 1'
#
loop_
_entity.id
_entity.type
_entity.pdbx_description
1 polymer ?
#
loop_
_entity_poly.entity_id
_entity_poly.type
_entity_poly.pdbx_seq_one_letter_code
_entity_poly.pdbx_strand_id
1 'polypeptide(L)'
;MKKNRFCLMKKPISPFLFLLLFLAAGILSANVTFARNPAEVWNLDELKKVPSAQWTEPVEKEGDILSQKVWYAGEEFNGKETRTFAFFARPKGDGPFPGIILVHGGGGTAFREWTELWAREGYAALAMDLAGNEVADDGKRIPLPDGGPGQSDAEKFQSFTPENYRKMWSWHAIANIMRAHSLLASLPCVDASRTAATGISWGGYLTSMIAGIDDRFKVVVPVYGCGDLAKNSIWTERLEQLPWPGMVTWQKFFDPIQYVGNAKCRVFFLAGTDDFAYPLDIHYSTFSRVPHADVRLQVHMPHGHAAGWNPREIAAYVNSVLKGTPELPALGKISWNRQPDGSITVSAPIKTNPEAAVSAKLHYSTDVGGYENSKWKIRQWDSLPAKVDLPSKTISANIPEALAAQYPLRVFLEAQTHDGLTITSHYVLCKPLPKPDFKPVPKDGILLFGRNADGKLVNRFIDKNGKPANWKVENDELISTAENPSNHIHSDCDFRDAIIHAEFKLPEKGSGNSGLYVHGLYEMQILNSANARDVNILEAGAFYRFFPPRTTAGLSGGTWQSYDIIYRAPRRDESGKIIEKGQMTAWLNGILVQDKVEFEEARSQWHPMRRQNTNLIREKWEIQKKTGYAPLFLQDHGEPTRFRNIWIKPIEE
;
A
#
# COMPACT_ATOMS: atom_id res chain seq x y z
N MET A 1 57.36 40.06 -13.78
CA MET A 1 57.20 41.51 -13.46
C MET A 1 56.96 42.28 -14.76
N LYS A 2 55.96 43.19 -14.75
CA LYS A 2 55.43 44.05 -15.84
C LYS A 2 54.74 43.36 -17.04
N LYS A 3 53.42 43.57 -17.19
CA LYS A 3 52.79 44.33 -18.29
C LYS A 3 51.25 44.41 -18.14
N ASN A 4 50.73 45.59 -18.45
CA ASN A 4 49.32 46.02 -18.49
C ASN A 4 48.44 45.22 -19.48
N ARG A 5 47.11 45.22 -19.24
CA ARG A 5 46.06 45.60 -20.22
C ARG A 5 44.69 45.81 -19.53
N PHE A 6 44.16 47.05 -19.64
CA PHE A 6 42.80 47.52 -20.01
C PHE A 6 41.63 46.50 -19.96
N CYS A 7 40.35 46.79 -19.70
CA CYS A 7 39.46 47.96 -19.49
C CYS A 7 38.11 47.29 -19.03
N LEU A 8 37.17 47.84 -18.27
CA LEU A 8 36.33 49.02 -18.50
C LEU A 8 35.46 49.19 -17.24
N MET A 9 34.99 50.41 -17.05
CA MET A 9 34.44 50.97 -15.82
C MET A 9 32.96 51.33 -16.04
N LYS A 10 32.20 51.39 -14.92
CA LYS A 10 31.02 52.24 -14.62
C LYS A 10 29.63 51.56 -14.50
N LYS A 11 29.06 51.81 -13.30
CA LYS A 11 27.68 51.63 -12.77
C LYS A 11 26.65 52.53 -13.51
N PRO A 12 25.38 52.72 -13.03
CA PRO A 12 24.29 51.80 -12.61
C PRO A 12 22.95 52.15 -13.34
N ILE A 13 21.92 51.26 -13.33
CA ILE A 13 20.54 51.64 -13.70
C ILE A 13 19.51 51.01 -12.74
N SER A 14 18.54 51.85 -12.38
CA SER A 14 17.37 51.74 -11.48
C SER A 14 16.37 50.61 -11.80
N PRO A 15 15.51 50.16 -10.85
CA PRO A 15 14.61 49.03 -11.02
C PRO A 15 13.27 49.49 -11.58
N PHE A 16 13.01 49.27 -12.87
CA PHE A 16 11.66 49.42 -13.45
C PHE A 16 11.58 48.72 -14.81
N LEU A 17 11.41 47.39 -14.81
CA LEU A 17 10.70 46.57 -15.82
C LEU A 17 10.98 45.09 -15.54
N PHE A 18 10.03 44.38 -14.94
CA PHE A 18 9.69 42.99 -15.30
C PHE A 18 8.37 42.64 -14.58
N LEU A 19 7.33 43.38 -14.96
CA LEU A 19 5.95 42.99 -14.73
C LEU A 19 5.47 42.30 -16.02
N LEU A 20 5.68 40.98 -16.11
CA LEU A 20 5.02 40.03 -17.02
C LEU A 20 5.75 38.68 -16.93
N LEU A 21 5.43 37.89 -15.90
CA LEU A 21 5.55 36.41 -15.86
C LEU A 21 4.94 35.85 -14.55
N PHE A 22 3.80 36.40 -14.14
CA PHE A 22 2.96 35.84 -13.07
C PHE A 22 1.52 35.74 -13.57
N LEU A 23 1.28 34.77 -14.45
CA LEU A 23 -0.04 34.23 -14.76
C LEU A 23 0.15 32.86 -15.40
N ALA A 24 -0.56 31.86 -14.86
CA ALA A 24 -0.59 30.45 -15.26
C ALA A 24 0.53 29.53 -14.73
N ALA A 25 0.59 29.35 -13.41
CA ALA A 25 0.97 28.06 -12.81
C ALA A 25 -0.02 27.70 -11.68
N GLY A 26 -1.30 27.89 -11.97
CA GLY A 26 -2.39 27.30 -11.19
C GLY A 26 -2.84 26.01 -11.87
N ILE A 27 -2.79 24.92 -11.12
CA ILE A 27 -3.54 23.67 -11.31
C ILE A 27 -3.28 22.94 -12.64
N LEU A 28 -2.39 21.95 -12.58
CA LEU A 28 -2.58 20.66 -13.28
C LEU A 28 -1.65 19.60 -12.65
N SER A 29 -2.07 19.07 -11.51
CA SER A 29 -1.68 17.73 -11.10
C SER A 29 -2.37 16.73 -12.02
N ALA A 30 -1.84 16.52 -13.22
CA ALA A 30 -2.21 15.41 -14.07
C ALA A 30 -1.05 14.42 -14.08
N ASN A 31 -1.14 13.40 -13.23
CA ASN A 31 -0.44 12.14 -13.45
C ASN A 31 -1.05 11.50 -14.72
N VAL A 32 -0.66 11.98 -15.90
CA VAL A 32 -0.95 11.27 -17.15
C VAL A 32 0.08 10.14 -17.25
N THR A 33 -0.21 9.01 -16.60
CA THR A 33 0.46 7.76 -16.93
C THR A 33 -0.11 7.29 -18.26
N PHE A 34 0.56 7.57 -19.37
CA PHE A 34 0.18 7.02 -20.67
C PHE A 34 0.29 5.49 -20.60
N ALA A 35 -0.83 4.79 -20.78
CA ALA A 35 -0.83 3.35 -20.92
C ALA A 35 -0.13 2.97 -22.24
N ARG A 36 0.61 1.85 -22.21
CA ARG A 36 1.42 1.35 -23.33
C ARG A 36 0.52 0.92 -24.48
N ASN A 37 0.93 1.21 -25.72
CA ASN A 37 0.24 0.65 -26.88
C ASN A 37 0.52 -0.86 -26.98
N PRO A 38 -0.49 -1.74 -26.87
CA PRO A 38 -0.27 -3.19 -26.93
C PRO A 38 0.30 -3.69 -28.26
N ALA A 39 0.07 -2.94 -29.35
CA ALA A 39 0.60 -3.27 -30.68
C ALA A 39 2.13 -3.21 -30.76
N GLU A 40 2.80 -2.59 -29.79
CA GLU A 40 4.27 -2.60 -29.69
C GLU A 40 4.83 -3.95 -29.17
N VAL A 41 3.97 -4.80 -28.60
CA VAL A 41 4.37 -6.07 -27.97
C VAL A 41 3.71 -7.27 -28.65
N TRP A 42 2.46 -7.14 -29.07
CA TRP A 42 1.73 -8.20 -29.78
C TRP A 42 1.26 -7.72 -31.15
N ASN A 43 1.28 -8.62 -32.15
CA ASN A 43 0.65 -8.36 -33.43
C ASN A 43 -0.86 -8.60 -33.31
N LEU A 44 -1.60 -7.55 -32.93
CA LEU A 44 -3.03 -7.66 -32.62
C LEU A 44 -3.88 -8.07 -33.82
N ASP A 45 -3.51 -7.64 -35.03
CA ASP A 45 -4.24 -7.99 -36.26
C ASP A 45 -4.13 -9.48 -36.55
N GLU A 46 -2.95 -10.06 -36.38
CA GLU A 46 -2.78 -11.51 -36.50
C GLU A 46 -3.55 -12.24 -35.41
N LEU A 47 -3.41 -11.86 -34.12
CA LEU A 47 -4.09 -12.52 -33.00
C LEU A 47 -5.63 -12.49 -33.09
N LYS A 48 -6.19 -11.50 -33.81
CA LYS A 48 -7.62 -11.37 -34.07
C LYS A 48 -8.14 -12.30 -35.17
N LYS A 49 -7.26 -12.96 -35.94
CA LYS A 49 -7.66 -14.01 -36.90
C LYS A 49 -8.01 -15.32 -36.18
N VAL A 50 -8.98 -16.02 -36.76
CA VAL A 50 -9.43 -17.33 -36.26
C VAL A 50 -8.29 -18.35 -36.42
N PRO A 51 -7.83 -19.00 -35.34
CA PRO A 51 -6.82 -20.04 -35.43
C PRO A 51 -7.41 -21.33 -36.03
N SER A 52 -6.56 -22.18 -36.59
CA SER A 52 -6.93 -23.57 -36.86
C SER A 52 -7.26 -24.28 -35.54
N ALA A 53 -8.27 -25.14 -35.55
CA ALA A 53 -8.71 -25.85 -34.36
C ALA A 53 -9.19 -27.27 -34.68
N GLN A 54 -8.86 -28.21 -33.81
CA GLN A 54 -9.33 -29.58 -33.80
C GLN A 54 -10.27 -29.79 -32.62
N TRP A 55 -11.42 -30.42 -32.86
CA TRP A 55 -12.48 -30.62 -31.88
C TRP A 55 -12.77 -32.10 -31.66
N THR A 56 -13.18 -32.47 -30.44
CA THR A 56 -13.87 -33.75 -30.22
C THR A 56 -15.36 -33.62 -30.52
N GLU A 57 -16.04 -34.76 -30.65
CA GLU A 57 -17.50 -34.77 -30.66
C GLU A 57 -18.09 -34.15 -29.38
N PRO A 58 -19.23 -33.43 -29.47
CA PRO A 58 -19.97 -32.94 -28.32
C PRO A 58 -20.45 -34.07 -27.41
N VAL A 59 -20.23 -33.93 -26.11
CA VAL A 59 -20.76 -34.82 -25.08
C VAL A 59 -21.85 -34.09 -24.31
N GLU A 60 -23.05 -34.67 -24.25
CA GLU A 60 -24.12 -34.14 -23.41
C GLU A 60 -23.79 -34.28 -21.92
N LYS A 61 -24.12 -33.25 -21.14
CA LYS A 61 -23.95 -33.23 -19.69
C LYS A 61 -25.24 -32.76 -19.02
N GLU A 62 -25.32 -32.97 -17.71
CA GLU A 62 -26.43 -32.52 -16.89
C GLU A 62 -26.62 -30.99 -16.98
N GLY A 63 -27.90 -30.59 -17.06
CA GLY A 63 -28.31 -29.19 -17.24
C GLY A 63 -28.45 -28.76 -18.70
N ASP A 64 -28.67 -29.71 -19.62
CA ASP A 64 -28.85 -29.47 -21.06
C ASP A 64 -27.71 -28.67 -21.70
N ILE A 65 -26.48 -29.06 -21.39
CA ILE A 65 -25.26 -28.49 -21.96
C ILE A 65 -24.49 -29.52 -22.80
N LEU A 66 -23.66 -29.02 -23.69
CA LEU A 66 -22.71 -29.78 -24.51
C LEU A 66 -21.29 -29.40 -24.12
N SER A 67 -20.42 -30.39 -23.94
CA SER A 67 -19.01 -30.22 -23.54
C SER A 67 -18.07 -30.89 -24.55
N GLN A 68 -16.98 -30.22 -24.91
CA GLN A 68 -15.99 -30.64 -25.91
C GLN A 68 -14.57 -30.31 -25.47
N LYS A 69 -13.59 -31.07 -25.98
CA LYS A 69 -12.19 -30.69 -25.99
C LYS A 69 -11.86 -30.00 -27.31
N VAL A 70 -10.96 -29.03 -27.25
CA VAL A 70 -10.45 -28.33 -28.44
C VAL A 70 -8.94 -28.10 -28.31
N TRP A 71 -8.23 -28.25 -29.42
CA TRP A 71 -6.83 -27.86 -29.56
C TRP A 71 -6.75 -26.84 -30.68
N TYR A 72 -6.19 -25.66 -30.40
CA TYR A 72 -6.06 -24.60 -31.39
C TYR A 72 -4.62 -24.13 -31.53
N ALA A 73 -4.28 -23.65 -32.73
CA ALA A 73 -2.96 -23.11 -33.02
C ALA A 73 -2.66 -21.86 -32.17
N GLY A 74 -1.51 -21.88 -31.51
CA GLY A 74 -0.92 -20.77 -30.78
C GLY A 74 0.28 -20.19 -31.53
N GLU A 75 0.97 -19.24 -30.90
CA GLU A 75 2.13 -18.58 -31.49
C GLU A 75 3.38 -19.47 -31.47
N GLU A 76 4.34 -19.18 -32.35
CA GLU A 76 5.60 -19.95 -32.45
C GLU A 76 6.42 -19.90 -31.14
N PHE A 77 6.83 -21.07 -30.67
CA PHE A 77 7.75 -21.22 -29.54
C PHE A 77 8.91 -22.12 -29.94
N ASN A 78 10.14 -21.63 -29.79
CA ASN A 78 11.38 -22.35 -30.16
C ASN A 78 11.36 -22.92 -31.60
N GLY A 79 10.89 -22.13 -32.57
CA GLY A 79 10.90 -22.50 -33.99
C GLY A 79 9.78 -23.44 -34.42
N LYS A 80 8.77 -23.68 -33.57
CA LYS A 80 7.61 -24.53 -33.88
C LYS A 80 6.32 -23.82 -33.52
N GLU A 81 5.31 -23.95 -34.38
CA GLU A 81 3.93 -23.56 -34.05
C GLU A 81 3.47 -24.35 -32.81
N THR A 82 2.81 -23.67 -31.87
CA THR A 82 2.33 -24.32 -30.65
C THR A 82 0.88 -24.76 -30.78
N ARG A 83 0.48 -25.77 -30.03
CA ARG A 83 -0.93 -26.11 -29.78
C ARG A 83 -1.33 -25.77 -28.36
N THR A 84 -2.52 -25.20 -28.23
CA THR A 84 -3.14 -24.88 -26.94
C THR A 84 -4.37 -25.74 -26.75
N PHE A 85 -4.41 -26.47 -25.64
CA PHE A 85 -5.57 -27.26 -25.23
C PHE A 85 -6.60 -26.40 -24.49
N ALA A 86 -7.88 -26.66 -24.71
CA ALA A 86 -8.98 -26.05 -24.00
C ALA A 86 -10.17 -27.00 -23.84
N PHE A 87 -10.98 -26.73 -22.81
CA PHE A 87 -12.35 -27.20 -22.73
C PHE A 87 -13.29 -26.12 -23.25
N PHE A 88 -14.33 -26.56 -23.95
CA PHE A 88 -15.44 -25.74 -24.40
C PHE A 88 -16.75 -26.33 -23.90
N ALA A 89 -17.66 -25.50 -23.41
CA ALA A 89 -19.02 -25.91 -23.10
C ALA A 89 -20.03 -24.84 -23.50
N ARG A 90 -21.25 -25.26 -23.84
CA ARG A 90 -22.36 -24.36 -24.23
C ARG A 90 -23.72 -24.97 -23.87
N PRO A 91 -24.80 -24.18 -23.79
CA PRO A 91 -26.15 -24.72 -23.77
C PRO A 91 -26.46 -25.52 -25.04
N LYS A 92 -27.37 -26.49 -24.93
CA LYS A 92 -28.04 -27.09 -26.08
C LYS A 92 -28.84 -26.04 -26.86
N GLY A 93 -29.05 -26.29 -28.15
CA GLY A 93 -29.67 -25.36 -29.08
C GLY A 93 -28.66 -24.61 -29.94
N ASP A 94 -29.17 -23.73 -30.80
CA ASP A 94 -28.39 -23.11 -31.89
C ASP A 94 -27.73 -21.78 -31.48
N GLY A 95 -28.14 -21.18 -30.36
CA GLY A 95 -27.67 -19.86 -29.93
C GLY A 95 -28.37 -18.70 -30.67
N PRO A 96 -27.71 -17.54 -30.87
CA PRO A 96 -26.35 -17.23 -30.45
C PRO A 96 -26.26 -16.90 -28.94
N PHE A 97 -25.36 -17.57 -28.24
CA PHE A 97 -25.08 -17.38 -26.82
C PHE A 97 -24.02 -16.28 -26.62
N PRO A 98 -24.07 -15.50 -25.53
CA PRO A 98 -22.91 -14.70 -25.15
C PRO A 98 -21.70 -15.61 -24.88
N GLY A 99 -20.51 -15.14 -25.22
CA GLY A 99 -19.27 -15.88 -25.06
C GLY A 99 -18.52 -15.50 -23.79
N ILE A 100 -17.83 -16.45 -23.14
CA ILE A 100 -16.92 -16.15 -22.04
C ILE A 100 -15.60 -16.93 -22.09
N ILE A 101 -14.50 -16.21 -21.91
CA ILE A 101 -13.16 -16.78 -21.80
C ILE A 101 -12.78 -16.92 -20.32
N LEU A 102 -12.27 -18.09 -19.95
CA LEU A 102 -11.97 -18.48 -18.57
C LEU A 102 -10.48 -18.74 -18.40
N VAL A 103 -9.81 -17.92 -17.58
CA VAL A 103 -8.35 -17.88 -17.47
C VAL A 103 -7.88 -18.39 -16.10
N HIS A 104 -7.19 -19.53 -16.09
CA HIS A 104 -6.77 -20.14 -14.82
C HIS A 104 -5.57 -19.44 -14.15
N GLY A 105 -5.50 -19.56 -12.83
CA GLY A 105 -4.34 -19.13 -12.03
C GLY A 105 -3.14 -20.08 -12.06
N GLY A 106 -2.05 -19.67 -11.41
CA GLY A 106 -0.82 -20.46 -11.33
C GLY A 106 -1.06 -21.81 -10.67
N GLY A 107 -0.41 -22.86 -11.18
CA GLY A 107 -0.65 -24.24 -10.75
C GLY A 107 -1.99 -24.84 -11.20
N GLY A 108 -2.89 -24.03 -11.78
CA GLY A 108 -4.13 -24.49 -12.41
C GLY A 108 -3.93 -24.99 -13.84
N THR A 109 -5.05 -25.28 -14.49
CA THR A 109 -5.12 -25.81 -15.86
C THR A 109 -6.43 -25.41 -16.56
N ALA A 110 -6.71 -25.95 -17.75
CA ALA A 110 -8.03 -25.84 -18.37
C ALA A 110 -9.08 -26.60 -17.52
N PHE A 111 -10.03 -25.88 -16.91
CA PHE A 111 -11.05 -26.47 -16.04
C PHE A 111 -12.36 -26.74 -16.78
N ARG A 112 -12.68 -28.03 -16.97
CA ARG A 112 -13.97 -28.46 -17.56
C ARG A 112 -15.16 -28.03 -16.71
N GLU A 113 -15.08 -28.21 -15.39
CA GLU A 113 -16.16 -27.83 -14.48
C GLU A 113 -16.53 -26.35 -14.61
N TRP A 114 -15.51 -25.51 -14.83
CA TRP A 114 -15.71 -24.08 -14.92
C TRP A 114 -16.40 -23.67 -16.23
N THR A 115 -16.09 -24.32 -17.35
CA THR A 115 -16.83 -24.11 -18.60
C THR A 115 -18.28 -24.58 -18.46
N GLU A 116 -18.50 -25.73 -17.83
CA GLU A 116 -19.84 -26.30 -17.62
C GLU A 116 -20.72 -25.44 -16.69
N LEU A 117 -20.14 -24.83 -15.65
CA LEU A 117 -20.85 -23.86 -14.81
C LEU A 117 -21.36 -22.67 -15.63
N TRP A 118 -20.52 -22.07 -16.48
CA TRP A 118 -20.92 -20.96 -17.33
C TRP A 118 -21.89 -21.38 -18.45
N ALA A 119 -21.79 -22.60 -18.95
CA ALA A 119 -22.76 -23.14 -19.89
C ALA A 119 -24.16 -23.26 -19.26
N ARG A 120 -24.26 -23.68 -17.99
CA ARG A 120 -25.53 -23.67 -17.25
C ARG A 120 -26.06 -22.25 -17.00
N GLU A 121 -25.16 -21.28 -16.87
CA GLU A 121 -25.50 -19.86 -16.86
C GLU A 121 -25.89 -19.33 -18.26
N GLY A 122 -25.93 -20.15 -19.32
CA GLY A 122 -26.36 -19.71 -20.65
C GLY A 122 -25.25 -19.10 -21.52
N TYR A 123 -23.99 -19.41 -21.25
CA TYR A 123 -22.84 -18.92 -22.02
C TYR A 123 -22.16 -20.01 -22.84
N ALA A 124 -21.62 -19.64 -24.00
CA ALA A 124 -20.58 -20.42 -24.65
C ALA A 124 -19.23 -20.11 -23.97
N ALA A 125 -18.70 -21.06 -23.22
CA ALA A 125 -17.56 -20.88 -22.35
C ALA A 125 -16.34 -21.68 -22.82
N LEU A 126 -15.16 -21.05 -22.84
CA LEU A 126 -13.90 -21.68 -23.22
C LEU A 126 -12.83 -21.42 -22.16
N ALA A 127 -12.26 -22.49 -21.61
CA ALA A 127 -11.15 -22.46 -20.65
C ALA A 127 -9.92 -23.13 -21.26
N MET A 128 -8.82 -22.39 -21.42
CA MET A 128 -7.58 -22.90 -22.01
C MET A 128 -6.51 -23.21 -20.97
N ASP A 129 -5.61 -24.14 -21.28
CA ASP A 129 -4.36 -24.33 -20.54
C ASP A 129 -3.31 -23.31 -21.00
N LEU A 130 -2.63 -22.68 -20.05
CA LEU A 130 -1.61 -21.66 -20.30
C LEU A 130 -0.20 -22.13 -19.96
N ALA A 131 0.04 -23.44 -19.84
CA ALA A 131 1.37 -23.97 -19.56
C ALA A 131 1.78 -25.10 -20.52
N GLY A 132 1.15 -25.18 -21.70
CA GLY A 132 1.49 -26.16 -22.73
C GLY A 132 1.08 -27.58 -22.41
N ASN A 133 0.01 -27.79 -21.64
CA ASN A 133 -0.48 -29.12 -21.28
C ASN A 133 -1.90 -29.37 -21.78
N GLU A 134 -2.19 -30.63 -22.07
CA GLU A 134 -3.53 -31.18 -22.12
C GLU A 134 -3.96 -31.68 -20.73
N VAL A 135 -5.27 -31.78 -20.51
CA VAL A 135 -5.87 -32.36 -19.30
C VAL A 135 -6.61 -33.64 -19.67
N ALA A 136 -6.14 -34.76 -19.10
CA ALA A 136 -6.83 -36.03 -19.20
C ALA A 136 -8.16 -36.02 -18.43
N ASP A 137 -9.03 -37.02 -18.67
CA ASP A 137 -10.36 -37.05 -18.05
C ASP A 137 -10.32 -37.29 -16.53
N ASP A 138 -9.20 -37.82 -16.01
CA ASP A 138 -8.92 -37.95 -14.57
C ASP A 138 -8.31 -36.67 -13.96
N GLY A 139 -8.19 -35.59 -14.74
CA GLY A 139 -7.63 -34.31 -14.31
C GLY A 139 -6.11 -34.23 -14.39
N LYS A 140 -5.41 -35.30 -14.81
CA LYS A 140 -3.96 -35.30 -14.93
C LYS A 140 -3.49 -34.40 -16.07
N ARG A 141 -2.49 -33.57 -15.79
CA ARG A 141 -1.82 -32.72 -16.80
C ARG A 141 -0.82 -33.55 -17.61
N ILE A 142 -0.91 -33.46 -18.92
CA ILE A 142 -0.04 -34.15 -19.88
C ILE A 142 0.61 -33.09 -20.76
N PRO A 143 1.94 -32.92 -20.71
CA PRO A 143 2.64 -31.98 -21.59
C PRO A 143 2.35 -32.28 -23.06
N LEU A 144 2.01 -31.25 -23.82
CA LEU A 144 1.89 -31.37 -25.27
C LEU A 144 3.30 -31.37 -25.90
N PRO A 145 3.60 -32.26 -26.87
CA PRO A 145 4.88 -32.28 -27.58
C PRO A 145 5.22 -30.95 -28.29
N ASP A 146 4.18 -30.20 -28.61
CA ASP A 146 4.16 -28.89 -29.26
C ASP A 146 3.42 -27.85 -28.40
N GLY A 147 3.49 -27.99 -27.07
CA GLY A 147 3.01 -27.00 -26.12
C GLY A 147 3.88 -25.73 -26.12
N GLY A 148 3.29 -24.62 -25.69
CA GLY A 148 4.02 -23.38 -25.38
C GLY A 148 4.88 -23.48 -24.11
N PRO A 149 5.45 -22.35 -23.64
CA PRO A 149 6.23 -22.33 -22.41
C PRO A 149 5.42 -22.77 -21.19
N GLY A 150 6.08 -23.33 -20.19
CA GLY A 150 5.49 -23.63 -18.90
C GLY A 150 5.22 -22.37 -18.07
N GLN A 151 4.68 -22.59 -16.87
CA GLN A 151 4.24 -21.51 -15.96
C GLN A 151 5.02 -21.48 -14.64
N SER A 152 6.22 -22.06 -14.57
CA SER A 152 7.05 -21.95 -13.36
C SER A 152 7.46 -20.50 -13.11
N ASP A 153 7.82 -20.17 -11.86
CA ASP A 153 8.32 -18.83 -11.55
C ASP A 153 9.56 -18.48 -12.39
N ALA A 154 10.44 -19.44 -12.70
CA ALA A 154 11.61 -19.21 -13.56
C ALA A 154 11.21 -18.82 -14.99
N GLU A 155 10.13 -19.38 -15.53
CA GLU A 155 9.63 -19.07 -16.88
C GLU A 155 8.90 -17.72 -16.91
N LYS A 156 8.21 -17.36 -15.83
CA LYS A 156 7.53 -16.07 -15.69
C LYS A 156 8.51 -14.92 -15.45
N PHE A 157 9.55 -15.15 -14.66
CA PHE A 157 10.48 -14.12 -14.18
C PHE A 157 11.90 -14.44 -14.61
N GLN A 158 12.27 -13.93 -15.78
CA GLN A 158 13.63 -13.99 -16.31
C GLN A 158 13.92 -12.72 -17.11
N SER A 159 15.21 -12.38 -17.24
CA SER A 159 15.65 -11.29 -18.09
C SER A 159 15.49 -11.67 -19.57
N PHE A 160 15.06 -10.71 -20.37
CA PHE A 160 14.89 -10.88 -21.81
C PHE A 160 15.33 -9.59 -22.54
N THR A 161 15.54 -9.71 -23.84
CA THR A 161 15.89 -8.64 -24.76
C THR A 161 14.75 -8.41 -25.76
N PRO A 162 14.77 -7.29 -26.51
CA PRO A 162 13.80 -7.07 -27.59
C PRO A 162 13.77 -8.18 -28.65
N GLU A 163 14.81 -8.99 -28.77
CA GLU A 163 14.89 -10.10 -29.72
C GLU A 163 14.24 -11.40 -29.20
N ASN A 164 14.06 -11.55 -27.89
CA ASN A 164 13.59 -12.83 -27.31
C ASN A 164 12.41 -12.71 -26.32
N TYR A 165 11.86 -11.51 -26.08
CA TYR A 165 10.69 -11.33 -25.22
C TYR A 165 9.47 -12.19 -25.64
N ARG A 166 9.38 -12.58 -26.92
CA ARG A 166 8.32 -13.45 -27.44
C ARG A 166 8.39 -14.87 -26.89
N LYS A 167 9.53 -15.31 -26.33
CA LYS A 167 9.66 -16.61 -25.66
C LYS A 167 9.08 -16.61 -24.25
N MET A 168 8.73 -15.44 -23.71
CA MET A 168 8.25 -15.30 -22.35
C MET A 168 6.85 -15.89 -22.20
N TRP A 169 6.60 -16.54 -21.07
CA TRP A 169 5.29 -17.09 -20.74
C TRP A 169 4.17 -16.05 -20.84
N SER A 170 4.37 -14.86 -20.26
CA SER A 170 3.35 -13.80 -20.29
C SER A 170 2.99 -13.35 -21.72
N TRP A 171 3.95 -13.39 -22.65
CA TRP A 171 3.68 -13.07 -24.05
C TRP A 171 2.79 -14.13 -24.70
N HIS A 172 3.15 -15.41 -24.55
CA HIS A 172 2.37 -16.53 -25.07
C HIS A 172 0.99 -16.64 -24.40
N ALA A 173 0.88 -16.38 -23.10
CA ALA A 173 -0.38 -16.49 -22.39
C ALA A 173 -1.41 -15.46 -22.89
N ILE A 174 -1.00 -14.21 -23.11
CA ILE A 174 -1.88 -13.19 -23.73
C ILE A 174 -2.25 -13.58 -25.16
N ALA A 175 -1.29 -14.05 -25.96
CA ALA A 175 -1.57 -14.50 -27.32
C ALA A 175 -2.60 -15.65 -27.35
N ASN A 176 -2.46 -16.64 -26.47
CA ASN A 176 -3.37 -17.77 -26.36
C ASN A 176 -4.78 -17.35 -25.94
N ILE A 177 -4.91 -16.36 -25.05
CA ILE A 177 -6.21 -15.78 -24.66
C ILE A 177 -6.87 -15.09 -25.86
N MET A 178 -6.12 -14.26 -26.60
CA MET A 178 -6.66 -13.55 -27.77
C MET A 178 -7.05 -14.51 -28.90
N ARG A 179 -6.25 -15.55 -29.16
CA ARG A 179 -6.55 -16.63 -30.12
C ARG A 179 -7.80 -17.41 -29.72
N ALA A 180 -7.94 -17.76 -28.44
CA ALA A 180 -9.14 -18.40 -27.92
C ALA A 180 -10.38 -17.51 -28.08
N HIS A 181 -10.25 -16.21 -27.83
CA HIS A 181 -11.35 -15.27 -28.06
C HIS A 181 -11.75 -15.22 -29.54
N SER A 182 -10.78 -15.16 -30.45
CA SER A 182 -11.02 -15.19 -31.90
C SER A 182 -11.69 -16.49 -32.34
N LEU A 183 -11.28 -17.63 -31.80
CA LEU A 183 -11.91 -18.93 -32.04
C LEU A 183 -13.35 -18.95 -31.54
N LEU A 184 -13.57 -18.59 -30.27
CA LEU A 184 -14.89 -18.58 -29.64
C LEU A 184 -15.87 -17.68 -30.40
N ALA A 185 -15.44 -16.47 -30.76
CA ALA A 185 -16.25 -15.50 -31.48
C ALA A 185 -16.58 -15.92 -32.93
N SER A 186 -15.84 -16.87 -33.51
CA SER A 186 -16.13 -17.40 -34.85
C SER A 186 -17.17 -18.50 -34.88
N LEU A 187 -17.51 -19.08 -33.72
CA LEU A 187 -18.44 -20.19 -33.65
C LEU A 187 -19.86 -19.70 -33.99
N PRO A 188 -20.62 -20.40 -34.85
CA PRO A 188 -21.98 -19.97 -35.24
C PRO A 188 -22.95 -19.81 -34.07
N CYS A 189 -22.75 -20.56 -32.99
CA CYS A 189 -23.57 -20.50 -31.78
C CYS A 189 -23.19 -19.36 -30.83
N VAL A 190 -22.23 -18.50 -31.18
CA VAL A 190 -21.73 -17.42 -30.31
C VAL A 190 -22.04 -16.05 -30.90
N ASP A 191 -22.56 -15.16 -30.06
CA ASP A 191 -22.68 -13.76 -30.38
C ASP A 191 -21.34 -13.05 -30.13
N ALA A 192 -20.57 -12.83 -31.20
CA ALA A 192 -19.27 -12.16 -31.14
C ALA A 192 -19.34 -10.72 -30.59
N SER A 193 -20.52 -10.09 -30.56
CA SER A 193 -20.69 -8.75 -29.98
C SER A 193 -20.87 -8.77 -28.45
N ARG A 194 -21.08 -9.95 -27.86
CA ARG A 194 -21.38 -10.15 -26.43
C ARG A 194 -20.40 -11.11 -25.78
N THR A 195 -19.14 -10.68 -25.65
CA THR A 195 -18.08 -11.49 -25.05
C THR A 195 -17.54 -10.91 -23.75
N ALA A 196 -17.18 -11.81 -22.83
CA ALA A 196 -16.56 -11.51 -21.54
C ALA A 196 -15.30 -12.34 -21.30
N ALA A 197 -14.51 -11.94 -20.30
CA ALA A 197 -13.46 -12.79 -19.74
C ALA A 197 -13.45 -12.73 -18.21
N THR A 198 -13.09 -13.83 -17.56
CA THR A 198 -12.81 -13.84 -16.12
C THR A 198 -11.58 -14.68 -15.85
N GLY A 199 -10.79 -14.29 -14.85
CA GLY A 199 -9.57 -15.00 -14.51
C GLY A 199 -9.18 -14.88 -13.06
N ILE A 200 -8.49 -15.91 -12.56
CA ILE A 200 -8.20 -16.07 -11.14
C ILE A 200 -6.69 -16.05 -10.89
N SER A 201 -6.22 -15.29 -9.90
CA SER A 201 -4.79 -15.23 -9.52
C SER A 201 -3.93 -14.79 -10.72
N TRP A 202 -2.95 -15.59 -11.16
CA TRP A 202 -2.23 -15.33 -12.44
C TRP A 202 -3.17 -15.15 -13.65
N GLY A 203 -4.30 -15.84 -13.67
CA GLY A 203 -5.35 -15.62 -14.67
C GLY A 203 -6.05 -14.28 -14.51
N GLY A 204 -6.19 -13.77 -13.28
CA GLY A 204 -6.69 -12.43 -12.99
C GLY A 204 -5.68 -11.34 -13.38
N TYR A 205 -4.39 -11.61 -13.19
CA TYR A 205 -3.29 -10.77 -13.67
C TYR A 205 -3.33 -10.67 -15.20
N LEU A 206 -3.49 -11.80 -15.90
CA LEU A 206 -3.64 -11.80 -17.35
C LEU A 206 -4.94 -11.06 -17.72
N THR A 207 -6.06 -11.36 -17.04
CA THR A 207 -7.37 -10.71 -17.25
C THR A 207 -7.30 -9.19 -17.12
N SER A 208 -6.49 -8.68 -16.18
CA SER A 208 -6.20 -7.25 -16.02
C SER A 208 -5.43 -6.67 -17.22
N MET A 209 -4.48 -7.42 -17.79
CA MET A 209 -3.79 -6.99 -19.02
C MET A 209 -4.74 -6.98 -20.21
N ILE A 210 -5.43 -8.10 -20.45
CA ILE A 210 -6.33 -8.27 -21.60
C ILE A 210 -7.44 -7.20 -21.61
N ALA A 211 -7.92 -6.73 -20.46
CA ALA A 211 -8.85 -5.59 -20.34
C ALA A 211 -8.47 -4.40 -21.25
N GLY A 212 -7.17 -4.09 -21.33
CA GLY A 212 -6.62 -3.00 -22.14
C GLY A 212 -5.89 -3.44 -23.42
N ILE A 213 -5.88 -4.73 -23.76
CA ILE A 213 -5.21 -5.26 -24.96
C ILE A 213 -6.22 -5.66 -26.05
N ASP A 214 -7.28 -6.40 -25.71
CA ASP A 214 -8.31 -6.79 -26.69
C ASP A 214 -9.57 -5.97 -26.46
N ASP A 215 -9.84 -5.07 -27.40
CA ASP A 215 -10.96 -4.14 -27.34
C ASP A 215 -12.31 -4.75 -27.75
N ARG A 216 -12.34 -6.06 -28.05
CA ARG A 216 -13.57 -6.77 -28.40
C ARG A 216 -14.44 -7.11 -27.18
N PHE A 217 -13.84 -7.36 -26.01
CA PHE A 217 -14.59 -7.70 -24.79
C PHE A 217 -15.49 -6.54 -24.34
N LYS A 218 -16.66 -6.88 -23.77
CA LYS A 218 -17.59 -5.88 -23.17
C LYS A 218 -17.44 -5.78 -21.67
N VAL A 219 -17.02 -6.88 -21.03
CA VAL A 219 -16.78 -6.94 -19.59
C VAL A 219 -15.67 -7.94 -19.28
N VAL A 220 -14.81 -7.59 -18.34
CA VAL A 220 -13.83 -8.52 -17.79
C VAL A 220 -13.81 -8.51 -16.27
N VAL A 221 -13.48 -9.65 -15.68
CA VAL A 221 -13.54 -9.86 -14.22
C VAL A 221 -12.22 -10.44 -13.70
N PRO A 222 -11.24 -9.61 -13.33
CA PRO A 222 -10.04 -10.05 -12.64
C PRO A 222 -10.34 -10.42 -11.17
N VAL A 223 -9.98 -11.64 -10.78
CA VAL A 223 -10.09 -12.13 -9.40
C VAL A 223 -8.70 -12.30 -8.79
N TYR A 224 -8.45 -11.59 -7.69
CA TYR A 224 -7.17 -11.35 -7.00
C TYR A 224 -6.14 -10.61 -7.86
N GLY A 225 -5.85 -11.14 -9.04
CA GLY A 225 -4.72 -10.73 -9.86
C GLY A 225 -4.81 -9.31 -10.38
N CYS A 226 -3.76 -8.54 -10.11
CA CYS A 226 -3.62 -7.14 -10.50
C CYS A 226 -2.18 -6.86 -10.96
N GLY A 227 -1.88 -5.60 -11.32
CA GLY A 227 -0.53 -5.14 -11.66
C GLY A 227 0.21 -4.48 -10.48
N ASP A 228 1.26 -3.75 -10.82
CA ASP A 228 2.18 -3.07 -9.88
C ASP A 228 2.98 -4.05 -9.01
N LEU A 229 3.39 -5.18 -9.59
CA LEU A 229 3.89 -6.33 -8.83
C LEU A 229 5.23 -6.06 -8.14
N ALA A 230 6.10 -5.23 -8.74
CA ALA A 230 7.38 -4.89 -8.10
C ALA A 230 7.20 -3.98 -6.88
N LYS A 231 6.05 -3.29 -6.74
CA LYS A 231 5.84 -2.35 -5.64
C LYS A 231 5.57 -3.07 -4.32
N ASN A 232 4.65 -4.04 -4.32
CA ASN A 232 4.28 -4.76 -3.11
C ASN A 232 3.48 -6.04 -3.44
N SER A 233 4.19 -7.11 -3.80
CA SER A 233 3.59 -8.43 -4.04
C SER A 233 4.47 -9.54 -3.47
N ILE A 234 3.97 -10.78 -3.50
CA ILE A 234 4.80 -11.95 -3.15
C ILE A 234 5.98 -12.16 -4.13
N TRP A 235 5.98 -11.50 -5.28
CA TRP A 235 7.04 -11.59 -6.29
C TRP A 235 7.98 -10.38 -6.31
N THR A 236 7.83 -9.41 -5.41
CA THR A 236 8.69 -8.21 -5.35
C THR A 236 10.17 -8.58 -5.29
N GLU A 237 10.57 -9.40 -4.31
CA GLU A 237 11.98 -9.83 -4.16
C GLU A 237 12.50 -10.54 -5.41
N ARG A 238 11.66 -11.37 -6.04
CA ARG A 238 12.04 -12.09 -7.27
C ARG A 238 12.27 -11.13 -8.44
N LEU A 239 11.46 -10.09 -8.56
CA LEU A 239 11.63 -9.05 -9.58
C LEU A 239 12.89 -8.22 -9.32
N GLU A 240 13.18 -7.88 -8.05
CA GLU A 240 14.39 -7.16 -7.63
C GLU A 240 15.68 -7.95 -7.90
N GLN A 241 15.62 -9.29 -7.85
CA GLN A 241 16.74 -10.18 -8.17
C GLN A 241 17.07 -10.27 -9.67
N LEU A 242 16.23 -9.74 -10.56
CA LEU A 242 16.55 -9.72 -12.00
C LEU A 242 17.73 -8.78 -12.27
N PRO A 243 18.80 -9.24 -12.96
CA PRO A 243 19.96 -8.41 -13.28
C PRO A 243 19.54 -7.14 -14.02
N TRP A 244 20.09 -5.97 -13.65
CA TRP A 244 19.79 -4.70 -14.33
C TRP A 244 19.90 -4.88 -15.86
N PRO A 245 18.93 -4.42 -16.68
CA PRO A 245 17.72 -3.65 -16.34
C PRO A 245 16.46 -4.52 -16.16
N GLY A 246 16.63 -5.81 -15.86
CA GLY A 246 15.62 -6.87 -15.95
C GLY A 246 14.28 -6.54 -15.31
N MET A 247 14.26 -6.06 -14.05
CA MET A 247 13.01 -5.64 -13.38
C MET A 247 12.25 -4.60 -14.20
N VAL A 248 12.92 -3.53 -14.61
CA VAL A 248 12.32 -2.42 -15.35
C VAL A 248 11.83 -2.89 -16.71
N THR A 249 12.60 -3.73 -17.40
CA THR A 249 12.21 -4.30 -18.69
C THR A 249 11.00 -5.21 -18.55
N TRP A 250 10.99 -6.09 -17.55
CA TRP A 250 9.86 -6.98 -17.27
C TRP A 250 8.60 -6.19 -16.97
N GLN A 251 8.68 -5.19 -16.09
CA GLN A 251 7.54 -4.35 -15.75
C GLN A 251 6.97 -3.62 -16.97
N LYS A 252 7.82 -3.10 -17.86
CA LYS A 252 7.40 -2.39 -19.06
C LYS A 252 6.65 -3.27 -20.07
N PHE A 253 7.00 -4.55 -20.17
CA PHE A 253 6.39 -5.47 -21.15
C PHE A 253 5.24 -6.27 -20.56
N PHE A 254 5.33 -6.66 -19.29
CA PHE A 254 4.48 -7.71 -18.75
C PHE A 254 3.72 -7.30 -17.48
N ASP A 255 3.91 -6.12 -16.90
CA ASP A 255 3.05 -5.72 -15.77
C ASP A 255 1.68 -5.18 -16.26
N PRO A 256 0.54 -5.67 -15.73
CA PRO A 256 -0.80 -5.17 -16.06
C PRO A 256 -0.96 -3.66 -15.92
N ILE A 257 -0.18 -3.04 -15.04
CA ILE A 257 -0.20 -1.60 -14.80
C ILE A 257 0.12 -0.79 -16.07
N GLN A 258 0.78 -1.40 -17.05
CA GLN A 258 1.10 -0.79 -18.34
C GLN A 258 -0.09 -0.78 -19.31
N TYR A 259 -1.04 -1.71 -19.17
CA TYR A 259 -2.08 -1.95 -20.19
C TYR A 259 -3.48 -1.63 -19.70
N VAL A 260 -3.79 -1.90 -18.43
CA VAL A 260 -5.15 -1.86 -17.88
C VAL A 260 -5.85 -0.50 -18.08
N GLY A 261 -5.08 0.59 -18.15
CA GLY A 261 -5.62 1.94 -18.40
C GLY A 261 -6.19 2.15 -19.81
N ASN A 262 -5.88 1.28 -20.76
CA ASN A 262 -6.47 1.28 -22.11
C ASN A 262 -7.86 0.61 -22.17
N ALA A 263 -8.37 0.10 -21.05
CA ALA A 263 -9.61 -0.67 -21.05
C ALA A 263 -10.79 0.15 -21.58
N LYS A 264 -11.41 -0.37 -22.65
CA LYS A 264 -12.67 0.14 -23.22
C LYS A 264 -13.91 -0.58 -22.68
N CYS A 265 -13.71 -1.72 -22.04
CA CYS A 265 -14.75 -2.55 -21.45
C CYS A 265 -15.02 -2.17 -19.99
N ARG A 266 -16.11 -2.69 -19.41
CA ARG A 266 -16.30 -2.65 -17.95
C ARG A 266 -15.37 -3.64 -17.26
N VAL A 267 -14.79 -3.25 -16.13
CA VAL A 267 -13.92 -4.14 -15.35
C VAL A 267 -14.47 -4.29 -13.94
N PHE A 268 -14.66 -5.53 -13.51
CA PHE A 268 -15.09 -5.83 -12.14
C PHE A 268 -13.99 -6.56 -11.39
N PHE A 269 -13.37 -5.87 -10.44
CA PHE A 269 -12.30 -6.43 -9.65
C PHE A 269 -12.86 -7.15 -8.41
N LEU A 270 -12.38 -8.35 -8.14
CA LEU A 270 -12.65 -9.07 -6.90
C LEU A 270 -11.35 -9.38 -6.16
N ALA A 271 -11.32 -9.15 -4.85
CA ALA A 271 -10.16 -9.52 -4.04
C ALA A 271 -10.53 -9.83 -2.59
N GLY A 272 -9.68 -10.65 -1.96
CA GLY A 272 -9.67 -10.82 -0.51
C GLY A 272 -8.96 -9.66 0.18
N THR A 273 -9.42 -9.29 1.36
CA THR A 273 -8.81 -8.21 2.15
C THR A 273 -7.40 -8.52 2.66
N ASP A 274 -7.07 -9.80 2.73
CA ASP A 274 -5.86 -10.43 3.28
C ASP A 274 -5.15 -11.31 2.24
N ASP A 275 -5.41 -11.08 0.95
CA ASP A 275 -4.79 -11.83 -0.14
C ASP A 275 -3.26 -11.87 -0.02
N PHE A 276 -2.71 -13.08 -0.04
CA PHE A 276 -1.29 -13.27 0.23
C PHE A 276 -0.39 -12.88 -0.95
N ALA A 277 -0.94 -12.85 -2.16
CA ALA A 277 -0.21 -12.67 -3.42
C ALA A 277 -0.36 -11.25 -3.98
N TYR A 278 -1.58 -10.71 -3.91
CA TYR A 278 -1.99 -9.41 -4.45
C TYR A 278 -2.59 -8.52 -3.36
N PRO A 279 -1.74 -7.84 -2.56
CA PRO A 279 -2.20 -6.94 -1.50
C PRO A 279 -3.09 -5.79 -2.01
N LEU A 280 -3.97 -5.29 -1.14
CA LEU A 280 -4.97 -4.29 -1.51
C LEU A 280 -4.40 -2.99 -2.11
N ASP A 281 -3.18 -2.58 -1.76
CA ASP A 281 -2.57 -1.35 -2.27
C ASP A 281 -2.16 -1.43 -3.74
N ILE A 282 -1.61 -2.57 -4.20
CA ILE A 282 -1.33 -2.79 -5.62
C ILE A 282 -2.62 -3.11 -6.40
N HIS A 283 -3.60 -3.73 -5.72
CA HIS A 283 -4.95 -3.87 -6.25
C HIS A 283 -5.59 -2.49 -6.51
N TYR A 284 -5.50 -1.56 -5.55
CA TYR A 284 -5.95 -0.18 -5.73
C TYR A 284 -5.20 0.54 -6.86
N SER A 285 -3.86 0.37 -6.90
CA SER A 285 -3.00 0.96 -7.93
C SER A 285 -3.48 0.59 -9.33
N THR A 286 -3.87 -0.67 -9.51
CA THR A 286 -4.43 -1.20 -10.76
C THR A 286 -5.85 -0.70 -11.01
N PHE A 287 -6.75 -0.87 -10.04
CA PHE A 287 -8.15 -0.44 -10.10
C PHE A 287 -8.29 1.04 -10.49
N SER A 288 -7.48 1.91 -9.88
CA SER A 288 -7.54 3.36 -10.05
C SER A 288 -7.17 3.85 -11.46
N ARG A 289 -6.60 2.98 -12.30
CA ARG A 289 -6.23 3.32 -13.70
C ARG A 289 -7.33 2.99 -14.69
N VAL A 290 -8.35 2.24 -14.28
CA VAL A 290 -9.39 1.78 -15.18
C VAL A 290 -10.54 2.79 -15.22
N PRO A 291 -10.94 3.28 -16.41
CA PRO A 291 -11.99 4.28 -16.52
C PRO A 291 -13.36 3.82 -16.00
N HIS A 292 -13.72 2.56 -16.26
CA HIS A 292 -15.01 1.97 -15.92
C HIS A 292 -14.84 0.73 -15.05
N ALA A 293 -14.44 0.95 -13.79
CA ALA A 293 -14.22 -0.12 -12.83
C ALA A 293 -15.15 -0.08 -11.62
N ASP A 294 -15.59 -1.28 -11.24
CA ASP A 294 -16.29 -1.59 -10.00
C ASP A 294 -15.47 -2.60 -9.20
N VAL A 295 -15.71 -2.72 -7.88
CA VAL A 295 -14.91 -3.59 -7.02
C VAL A 295 -15.75 -4.29 -5.96
N ARG A 296 -15.40 -5.54 -5.68
CA ARG A 296 -15.89 -6.31 -4.54
C ARG A 296 -14.73 -6.84 -3.72
N LEU A 297 -14.50 -6.22 -2.57
CA LEU A 297 -13.61 -6.73 -1.55
C LEU A 297 -14.39 -7.65 -0.61
N GLN A 298 -13.90 -8.85 -0.41
CA GLN A 298 -14.48 -9.77 0.57
C GLN A 298 -13.52 -9.94 1.74
N VAL A 299 -14.02 -9.68 2.94
CA VAL A 299 -13.29 -9.92 4.19
C VAL A 299 -12.94 -11.41 4.28
N HIS A 300 -11.65 -11.71 4.44
CA HIS A 300 -11.12 -13.07 4.58
C HIS A 300 -11.50 -14.04 3.43
N MET A 301 -11.54 -13.53 2.20
CA MET A 301 -11.74 -14.38 1.02
C MET A 301 -10.52 -15.31 0.83
N PRO A 302 -10.69 -16.65 0.85
CA PRO A 302 -9.57 -17.56 0.64
C PRO A 302 -9.01 -17.42 -0.78
N HIS A 303 -7.69 -17.48 -0.95
CA HIS A 303 -7.08 -17.47 -2.29
C HIS A 303 -7.11 -18.87 -2.92
N GLY A 304 -7.69 -18.99 -4.12
CA GLY A 304 -7.72 -20.24 -4.89
C GLY A 304 -8.77 -20.24 -5.99
N HIS A 305 -8.74 -21.25 -6.87
CA HIS A 305 -9.67 -21.35 -8.01
C HIS A 305 -11.13 -21.49 -7.57
N ALA A 306 -11.44 -22.42 -6.65
CA ALA A 306 -12.79 -22.61 -6.14
C ALA A 306 -13.35 -21.32 -5.50
N ALA A 307 -12.60 -20.73 -4.57
CA ALA A 307 -12.98 -19.47 -3.96
C ALA A 307 -13.07 -18.32 -4.97
N GLY A 308 -12.28 -18.35 -6.05
CA GLY A 308 -12.23 -17.32 -7.07
C GLY A 308 -13.37 -17.33 -8.09
N TRP A 309 -13.99 -18.48 -8.37
CA TRP A 309 -15.16 -18.56 -9.28
C TRP A 309 -16.51 -18.70 -8.57
N ASN A 310 -16.53 -19.02 -7.27
CA ASN A 310 -17.77 -19.17 -6.51
C ASN A 310 -18.59 -17.89 -6.29
N PRO A 311 -18.01 -16.67 -6.25
CA PRO A 311 -18.81 -15.46 -6.02
C PRO A 311 -19.86 -15.24 -7.11
N ARG A 312 -21.14 -15.27 -6.71
CA ARG A 312 -22.29 -15.08 -7.62
C ARG A 312 -22.30 -13.71 -8.29
N GLU A 313 -21.65 -12.74 -7.67
CA GLU A 313 -21.50 -11.38 -8.18
C GLU A 313 -20.76 -11.33 -9.51
N ILE A 314 -19.88 -12.31 -9.79
CA ILE A 314 -19.21 -12.43 -11.09
C ILE A 314 -20.25 -12.61 -12.20
N ALA A 315 -21.11 -13.63 -12.06
CA ALA A 315 -22.17 -13.91 -13.03
C ALA A 315 -23.19 -12.77 -13.10
N ALA A 316 -23.62 -12.23 -11.95
CA ALA A 316 -24.56 -11.12 -11.90
C ALA A 316 -24.03 -9.87 -12.63
N TYR A 317 -22.75 -9.52 -12.41
CA TYR A 317 -22.13 -8.38 -13.07
C TYR A 317 -22.01 -8.61 -14.58
N VAL A 318 -21.52 -9.78 -15.01
CA VAL A 318 -21.40 -10.11 -16.44
C VAL A 318 -22.77 -10.16 -17.13
N ASN A 319 -23.79 -10.73 -16.48
CA ASN A 319 -25.17 -10.77 -16.96
C ASN A 319 -25.74 -9.36 -17.15
N SER A 320 -25.44 -8.42 -16.24
CA SER A 320 -25.92 -7.03 -16.37
C SER A 320 -25.40 -6.34 -17.64
N VAL A 321 -24.19 -6.71 -18.09
CA VAL A 321 -23.56 -6.14 -19.29
C VAL A 321 -23.99 -6.88 -20.55
N LEU A 322 -24.03 -8.21 -20.51
CA LEU A 322 -24.20 -9.04 -21.72
C LEU A 322 -25.64 -9.53 -21.96
N LYS A 323 -26.48 -9.52 -20.93
CA LYS A 323 -27.88 -9.95 -21.03
C LYS A 323 -28.89 -8.87 -20.65
N GLY A 324 -28.41 -7.71 -20.19
CA GLY A 324 -29.27 -6.60 -19.78
C GLY A 324 -30.09 -6.90 -18.52
N THR A 325 -29.62 -7.82 -17.66
CA THR A 325 -30.22 -7.99 -16.33
C THR A 325 -30.00 -6.72 -15.49
N PRO A 326 -30.80 -6.49 -14.43
CA PRO A 326 -30.56 -5.37 -13.54
C PRO A 326 -29.11 -5.32 -13.05
N GLU A 327 -28.52 -4.13 -13.08
CA GLU A 327 -27.13 -3.91 -12.64
C GLU A 327 -26.99 -4.00 -11.12
N LEU A 328 -25.84 -4.48 -10.65
CA LEU A 328 -25.48 -4.30 -9.25
C LEU A 328 -25.31 -2.80 -8.94
N PRO A 329 -25.60 -2.35 -7.71
CA PRO A 329 -25.27 -0.99 -7.32
C PRO A 329 -23.77 -0.76 -7.52
N ALA A 330 -23.37 0.42 -8.01
CA ALA A 330 -21.95 0.78 -8.10
C ALA A 330 -21.60 1.85 -7.07
N LEU A 331 -20.57 1.62 -6.27
CA LEU A 331 -20.11 2.60 -5.28
C LEU A 331 -19.06 3.55 -5.86
N GLY A 332 -19.18 4.82 -5.49
CA GLY A 332 -18.21 5.84 -5.83
C GLY A 332 -17.01 5.89 -4.90
N LYS A 333 -16.17 6.88 -5.13
CA LYS A 333 -14.99 7.10 -4.32
C LYS A 333 -15.44 7.39 -2.89
N ILE A 334 -14.97 6.56 -1.97
CA ILE A 334 -15.18 6.73 -0.54
C ILE A 334 -14.44 8.00 -0.06
N SER A 335 -15.09 8.76 0.79
CA SER A 335 -14.58 9.95 1.46
C SER A 335 -14.73 9.77 2.97
N TRP A 336 -13.94 10.51 3.73
CA TRP A 336 -14.07 10.53 5.18
C TRP A 336 -13.75 11.92 5.73
N ASN A 337 -14.41 12.29 6.82
CA ASN A 337 -14.22 13.55 7.52
C ASN A 337 -14.14 13.28 9.02
N ARG A 338 -13.17 13.90 9.70
CA ARG A 338 -13.08 13.87 11.16
C ARG A 338 -13.99 14.93 11.74
N GLN A 339 -14.80 14.53 12.72
CA GLN A 339 -15.75 15.39 13.41
C GLN A 339 -15.07 16.09 14.60
N PRO A 340 -15.66 17.19 15.12
CA PRO A 340 -15.12 17.91 16.29
C PRO A 340 -14.98 17.04 17.56
N ASP A 341 -15.81 16.00 17.70
CA ASP A 341 -15.75 15.02 18.79
C ASP A 341 -14.68 13.93 18.56
N GLY A 342 -13.84 14.07 17.53
CA GLY A 342 -12.77 13.13 17.21
C GLY A 342 -13.21 11.88 16.46
N SER A 343 -14.52 11.62 16.30
CA SER A 343 -15.05 10.53 15.47
C SER A 343 -14.76 10.76 13.98
N ILE A 344 -14.90 9.71 13.16
CA ILE A 344 -14.75 9.82 11.69
C ILE A 344 -16.06 9.40 11.03
N THR A 345 -16.62 10.27 10.20
CA THR A 345 -17.69 9.91 9.27
C THR A 345 -17.07 9.45 7.96
N VAL A 346 -17.46 8.26 7.50
CA VAL A 346 -17.05 7.68 6.22
C VAL A 346 -18.28 7.61 5.32
N SER A 347 -18.14 7.98 4.05
CA SER A 347 -19.26 7.96 3.09
C SER A 347 -18.83 7.63 1.67
N ALA A 348 -19.73 7.05 0.87
CA ALA A 348 -19.56 6.86 -0.56
C ALA A 348 -20.89 7.10 -1.29
N PRO A 349 -20.90 7.74 -2.47
CA PRO A 349 -22.10 7.85 -3.28
C PRO A 349 -22.41 6.52 -3.96
N ILE A 350 -23.69 6.25 -4.19
CA ILE A 350 -24.17 5.12 -5.01
C ILE A 350 -24.42 5.67 -6.42
N LYS A 351 -23.55 5.29 -7.36
CA LYS A 351 -23.54 5.82 -8.73
C LYS A 351 -24.69 5.28 -9.57
N THR A 352 -25.01 4.01 -9.40
CA THR A 352 -25.97 3.28 -10.23
C THR A 352 -26.86 2.39 -9.36
N ASN A 353 -28.08 2.12 -9.82
CA ASN A 353 -29.10 1.31 -9.15
C ASN A 353 -29.17 1.43 -7.61
N PRO A 354 -29.40 2.64 -7.04
CA PRO A 354 -29.39 2.85 -5.59
C PRO A 354 -30.47 2.06 -4.85
N GLU A 355 -31.63 1.86 -5.46
CA GLU A 355 -32.75 1.11 -4.86
C GLU A 355 -32.42 -0.36 -4.61
N ALA A 356 -31.42 -0.92 -5.29
CA ALA A 356 -30.96 -2.28 -5.04
C ALA A 356 -30.11 -2.40 -3.76
N ALA A 357 -29.57 -1.30 -3.21
CA ALA A 357 -28.78 -1.34 -1.98
C ALA A 357 -29.71 -1.28 -0.75
N VAL A 358 -29.95 -2.42 -0.10
CA VAL A 358 -30.95 -2.55 0.97
C VAL A 358 -30.35 -2.54 2.37
N SER A 359 -29.06 -2.88 2.46
CA SER A 359 -28.29 -2.78 3.70
C SER A 359 -26.85 -2.43 3.36
N ALA A 360 -26.12 -1.91 4.35
CA ALA A 360 -24.73 -1.54 4.17
C ALA A 360 -23.91 -1.77 5.44
N LYS A 361 -22.60 -1.96 5.25
CA LYS A 361 -21.61 -2.09 6.31
C LYS A 361 -20.39 -1.24 6.00
N LEU A 362 -19.73 -0.78 7.06
CA LEU A 362 -18.37 -0.25 7.01
C LEU A 362 -17.43 -1.31 7.54
N HIS A 363 -16.49 -1.76 6.72
CA HIS A 363 -15.41 -2.64 7.15
C HIS A 363 -14.18 -1.81 7.48
N TYR A 364 -13.52 -2.13 8.59
CA TYR A 364 -12.31 -1.45 9.02
C TYR A 364 -11.26 -2.41 9.57
N SER A 365 -10.00 -2.00 9.45
CA SER A 365 -8.85 -2.69 10.07
C SER A 365 -8.06 -1.70 10.92
N THR A 366 -7.80 -2.08 12.17
CA THR A 366 -6.94 -1.38 13.14
C THR A 366 -5.46 -1.74 13.01
N ASP A 367 -5.15 -2.80 12.28
CA ASP A 367 -3.78 -3.27 12.12
C ASP A 367 -2.89 -2.22 11.43
N VAL A 368 -1.91 -1.75 12.20
CA VAL A 368 -0.88 -0.79 11.78
C VAL A 368 0.26 -1.44 11.01
N GLY A 369 0.18 -2.75 10.72
CA GLY A 369 1.15 -3.49 9.93
C GLY A 369 1.71 -2.63 8.80
N GLY A 370 3.00 -2.29 8.95
CA GLY A 370 3.74 -1.45 8.03
C GLY A 370 3.81 -2.07 6.64
N TYR A 371 4.26 -1.26 5.69
CA TYR A 371 4.46 -1.63 4.29
C TYR A 371 5.46 -2.79 4.10
N GLU A 372 6.27 -3.12 5.12
CA GLU A 372 7.28 -4.17 5.03
C GLU A 372 6.81 -5.49 5.66
N ASN A 373 6.76 -6.52 4.81
CA ASN A 373 6.77 -7.95 5.10
C ASN A 373 5.62 -8.53 5.94
N SER A 374 4.72 -9.25 5.24
CA SER A 374 3.90 -10.37 5.71
C SER A 374 2.75 -10.10 6.70
N LYS A 375 2.67 -8.92 7.35
CA LYS A 375 1.59 -8.64 8.32
C LYS A 375 0.20 -8.47 7.70
N TRP A 376 0.08 -8.11 6.41
CA TRP A 376 -1.24 -7.98 5.77
C TRP A 376 -2.02 -9.31 5.68
N LYS A 377 -1.32 -10.46 5.73
CA LYS A 377 -1.92 -11.80 5.65
C LYS A 377 -2.66 -12.22 6.92
N ILE A 378 -2.39 -11.53 8.03
CA ILE A 378 -2.98 -11.80 9.35
C ILE A 378 -3.86 -10.63 9.82
N ARG A 379 -4.14 -9.69 8.90
CA ARG A 379 -4.82 -8.44 9.18
C ARG A 379 -6.24 -8.73 9.65
N GLN A 380 -6.58 -8.24 10.83
CA GLN A 380 -7.93 -8.37 11.39
C GLN A 380 -8.86 -7.31 10.80
N TRP A 381 -10.07 -7.73 10.45
CA TRP A 381 -11.11 -6.89 9.91
C TRP A 381 -12.37 -7.00 10.75
N ASP A 382 -12.90 -5.85 11.14
CA ASP A 382 -14.17 -5.71 11.85
C ASP A 382 -15.16 -4.90 11.02
N SER A 383 -16.43 -4.94 11.40
CA SER A 383 -17.49 -4.21 10.70
C SER A 383 -18.34 -3.37 11.64
N LEU A 384 -18.76 -2.20 11.17
CA LEU A 384 -19.82 -1.38 11.76
C LEU A 384 -21.02 -1.33 10.82
N PRO A 385 -22.25 -1.18 11.35
CA PRO A 385 -23.41 -0.86 10.52
C PRO A 385 -23.19 0.44 9.72
N ALA A 386 -23.62 0.44 8.46
CA ALA A 386 -23.68 1.65 7.65
C ALA A 386 -25.13 1.91 7.21
N LYS A 387 -25.48 3.18 7.03
CA LYS A 387 -26.79 3.63 6.58
C LYS A 387 -26.77 3.82 5.07
N VAL A 388 -27.75 3.25 4.38
CA VAL A 388 -28.13 3.63 3.01
C VAL A 388 -29.12 4.78 3.09
N ASP A 389 -28.82 5.88 2.41
CA ASP A 389 -29.69 7.05 2.29
C ASP A 389 -30.09 7.21 0.81
N LEU A 390 -31.29 6.74 0.47
CA LEU A 390 -31.80 6.74 -0.90
C LEU A 390 -32.04 8.16 -1.45
N PRO A 391 -32.65 9.10 -0.70
CA PRO A 391 -32.77 10.49 -1.14
C PRO A 391 -31.46 11.13 -1.57
N SER A 392 -30.37 10.96 -0.80
CA SER A 392 -29.05 11.48 -1.17
C SER A 392 -28.21 10.52 -2.02
N LYS A 393 -28.68 9.28 -2.23
CA LYS A 393 -27.95 8.19 -2.89
C LYS A 393 -26.56 7.98 -2.30
N THR A 394 -26.47 7.88 -0.98
CA THR A 394 -25.20 7.73 -0.27
C THR A 394 -25.24 6.58 0.72
N ILE A 395 -24.09 5.96 0.94
CA ILE A 395 -23.82 5.09 2.09
C ILE A 395 -22.95 5.86 3.05
N SER A 396 -23.25 5.80 4.35
CA SER A 396 -22.42 6.42 5.37
C SER A 396 -22.36 5.62 6.67
N ALA A 397 -21.25 5.74 7.38
CA ALA A 397 -21.04 5.15 8.69
C ALA A 397 -20.16 6.06 9.56
N ASN A 398 -20.35 5.98 10.87
CA ASN A 398 -19.53 6.71 11.84
C ASN A 398 -18.62 5.74 12.60
N ILE A 399 -17.33 6.06 12.62
CA ILE A 399 -16.30 5.39 13.41
C ILE A 399 -16.13 6.17 14.72
N PRO A 400 -16.35 5.57 15.90
CA PRO A 400 -16.20 6.25 17.18
C PRO A 400 -14.78 6.80 17.41
N GLU A 401 -14.65 7.91 18.13
CA GLU A 401 -13.36 8.51 18.51
C GLU A 401 -12.41 7.49 19.13
N ALA A 402 -12.93 6.65 20.04
CA ALA A 402 -12.16 5.63 20.74
C ALA A 402 -11.40 4.70 19.76
N LEU A 403 -11.94 4.46 18.57
CA LEU A 403 -11.30 3.68 17.52
C LEU A 403 -10.47 4.56 16.58
N ALA A 404 -11.00 5.74 16.21
CA ALA A 404 -10.41 6.66 15.25
C ALA A 404 -9.17 7.44 15.74
N ALA A 405 -8.96 7.52 17.05
CA ALA A 405 -7.81 8.18 17.67
C ALA A 405 -6.58 7.26 17.79
N GLN A 406 -6.80 5.94 17.78
CA GLN A 406 -5.75 4.97 18.14
C GLN A 406 -4.90 4.53 16.95
N TYR A 407 -5.51 4.40 15.76
CA TYR A 407 -4.86 3.77 14.61
C TYR A 407 -5.16 4.54 13.30
N PRO A 408 -4.23 4.57 12.33
CA PRO A 408 -4.60 4.73 10.94
C PRO A 408 -5.55 3.59 10.54
N LEU A 409 -6.78 3.91 10.16
CA LEU A 409 -7.79 2.90 9.82
C LEU A 409 -7.86 2.70 8.31
N ARG A 410 -7.74 1.45 7.86
CA ARG A 410 -8.12 1.10 6.49
C ARG A 410 -9.59 0.78 6.49
N VAL A 411 -10.36 1.47 5.65
CA VAL A 411 -11.82 1.35 5.67
C VAL A 411 -12.39 1.24 4.26
N PHE A 412 -13.43 0.43 4.09
CA PHE A 412 -14.24 0.38 2.87
C PHE A 412 -15.71 0.17 3.21
N LEU A 413 -16.60 0.62 2.32
CA LEU A 413 -18.04 0.45 2.47
C LEU A 413 -18.52 -0.72 1.60
N GLU A 414 -19.47 -1.48 2.12
CA GLU A 414 -20.17 -2.57 1.43
C GLU A 414 -21.65 -2.20 1.32
N ALA A 415 -22.23 -2.42 0.15
CA ALA A 415 -23.68 -2.45 -0.06
C ALA A 415 -24.10 -3.88 -0.37
N GLN A 416 -25.24 -4.29 0.19
CA GLN A 416 -25.85 -5.59 -0.05
C GLN A 416 -27.23 -5.43 -0.69
N THR A 417 -27.54 -6.32 -1.62
CA THR A 417 -28.82 -6.39 -2.34
C THR A 417 -29.84 -7.32 -1.65
N HIS A 418 -31.12 -7.25 -2.07
CA HIS A 418 -32.19 -8.11 -1.55
C HIS A 418 -31.88 -9.62 -1.64
N ASP A 419 -31.19 -10.05 -2.70
CA ASP A 419 -30.78 -11.42 -2.94
C ASP A 419 -29.43 -11.78 -2.31
N GLY A 420 -28.84 -10.87 -1.53
CA GLY A 420 -27.64 -11.08 -0.74
C GLY A 420 -26.31 -10.89 -1.49
N LEU A 421 -26.33 -10.34 -2.70
CA LEU A 421 -25.11 -9.98 -3.45
C LEU A 421 -24.46 -8.76 -2.83
N THR A 422 -23.13 -8.69 -2.85
CA THR A 422 -22.38 -7.56 -2.27
C THR A 422 -21.53 -6.82 -3.29
N ILE A 423 -21.56 -5.50 -3.21
CA ILE A 423 -20.62 -4.60 -3.89
C ILE A 423 -19.89 -3.76 -2.85
N THR A 424 -18.67 -3.32 -3.15
CA THR A 424 -17.89 -2.49 -2.24
C THR A 424 -17.37 -1.22 -2.89
N SER A 425 -17.03 -0.23 -2.06
CA SER A 425 -16.07 0.78 -2.46
C SER A 425 -14.67 0.17 -2.43
N HIS A 426 -13.70 0.82 -3.08
CA HIS A 426 -12.32 0.54 -2.72
C HIS A 426 -12.03 1.02 -1.30
N TYR A 427 -10.97 0.50 -0.68
CA TYR A 427 -10.53 0.99 0.64
C TYR A 427 -9.84 2.35 0.56
N VAL A 428 -9.91 3.11 1.65
CA VAL A 428 -9.08 4.29 1.93
C VAL A 428 -8.43 4.19 3.30
N LEU A 429 -7.34 4.95 3.48
CA LEU A 429 -6.70 5.12 4.77
C LEU A 429 -7.25 6.39 5.45
N CYS A 430 -7.97 6.21 6.55
CA CYS A 430 -8.32 7.27 7.49
C CYS A 430 -7.09 7.56 8.36
N LYS A 431 -6.55 8.78 8.24
CA LYS A 431 -5.37 9.19 9.01
C LYS A 431 -5.72 9.31 10.50
N PRO A 432 -4.80 8.97 11.42
CA PRO A 432 -4.97 9.22 12.85
C PRO A 432 -5.02 10.73 13.12
N LEU A 433 -5.17 11.14 14.38
CA LEU A 433 -5.20 12.55 14.77
C LEU A 433 -4.02 13.32 14.14
N PRO A 434 -4.25 14.51 13.55
CA PRO A 434 -3.20 15.27 12.91
C PRO A 434 -2.10 15.62 13.93
N LYS A 435 -0.89 15.14 13.67
CA LYS A 435 0.33 15.62 14.34
C LYS A 435 0.47 17.12 14.03
N PRO A 436 0.69 18.00 15.03
CA PRO A 436 1.05 19.39 14.78
C PRO A 436 2.32 19.49 13.93
N ASP A 437 2.41 20.47 13.03
CA ASP A 437 3.61 20.62 12.19
C ASP A 437 4.81 21.09 13.03
N PHE A 438 5.70 20.15 13.32
CA PHE A 438 6.91 20.35 14.12
C PHE A 438 8.21 20.32 13.26
N LYS A 439 8.15 20.51 11.94
CA LYS A 439 9.34 20.39 11.07
C LYS A 439 10.01 21.67 10.59
N PRO A 440 9.46 22.88 10.74
CA PRO A 440 10.31 24.04 10.94
C PRO A 440 10.58 24.23 12.43
N VAL A 441 11.81 24.61 12.78
CA VAL A 441 12.06 25.21 14.11
C VAL A 441 11.12 26.41 14.20
N PRO A 442 10.22 26.48 15.20
CA PRO A 442 9.32 27.62 15.35
C PRO A 442 10.11 28.92 15.48
N LYS A 443 9.50 30.06 15.14
CA LYS A 443 10.18 31.37 15.23
C LYS A 443 10.66 31.69 16.65
N ASP A 444 9.93 31.18 17.64
CA ASP A 444 10.20 31.25 19.08
C ASP A 444 10.84 29.95 19.62
N GLY A 445 11.24 29.04 18.73
CA GLY A 445 11.91 27.79 19.05
C GLY A 445 13.41 27.99 19.24
N ILE A 446 13.98 27.20 20.15
CA ILE A 446 15.40 27.10 20.43
C ILE A 446 15.94 25.86 19.72
N LEU A 447 16.73 26.07 18.66
CA LEU A 447 17.48 25.00 18.00
C LEU A 447 18.61 24.51 18.92
N LEU A 448 18.58 23.24 19.29
CA LEU A 448 19.59 22.59 20.12
C LEU A 448 20.67 21.92 19.27
N PHE A 449 20.29 21.23 18.20
CA PHE A 449 21.24 20.63 17.26
C PHE A 449 20.68 20.58 15.83
N GLY A 450 21.45 21.04 14.84
CA GLY A 450 21.04 21.07 13.43
C GLY A 450 21.47 22.36 12.72
N ARG A 451 21.07 22.55 11.46
CA ARG A 451 21.37 23.79 10.73
C ARG A 451 20.34 24.87 11.05
N ASN A 452 20.82 26.07 11.38
CA ASN A 452 19.95 27.24 11.53
C ASN A 452 19.53 27.82 10.16
N ALA A 453 18.72 28.88 10.17
CA ALA A 453 18.25 29.54 8.95
C ALA A 453 19.38 30.06 8.03
N ASP A 454 20.54 30.38 8.59
CA ASP A 454 21.73 30.82 7.84
C ASP A 454 22.58 29.64 7.33
N GLY A 455 22.12 28.40 7.55
CA GLY A 455 22.84 27.18 7.18
C GLY A 455 24.00 26.82 8.11
N LYS A 456 24.21 27.51 9.24
CA LYS A 456 25.26 27.19 10.22
C LYS A 456 24.82 26.01 11.11
N LEU A 457 25.70 25.03 11.29
CA LEU A 457 25.48 23.95 12.25
C LEU A 457 25.56 24.49 13.68
N VAL A 458 24.50 24.26 14.44
CA VAL A 458 24.35 24.58 15.86
C VAL A 458 24.50 23.28 16.66
N ASN A 459 25.22 23.34 17.77
CA ASN A 459 25.27 22.28 18.78
C ASN A 459 25.31 22.93 20.17
N ARG A 460 24.20 22.82 20.90
CA ARG A 460 23.99 23.37 22.25
C ARG A 460 24.02 22.28 23.33
N PHE A 461 24.59 21.12 23.02
CA PHE A 461 24.77 20.06 24.01
C PHE A 461 26.12 20.18 24.72
N ILE A 462 26.08 19.98 26.03
CA ILE A 462 27.22 19.97 26.94
C ILE A 462 27.28 18.63 27.71
N ASP A 463 28.47 18.30 28.21
CA ASP A 463 28.70 17.14 29.07
C ASP A 463 28.21 17.40 30.50
N LYS A 464 28.24 16.35 31.34
CA LYS A 464 27.87 16.40 32.76
C LYS A 464 28.68 17.39 33.63
N ASN A 465 29.74 17.99 33.10
CA ASN A 465 30.57 18.98 33.78
C ASN A 465 30.43 20.39 33.17
N GLY A 466 29.53 20.59 32.20
CA GLY A 466 29.31 21.86 31.54
C GLY A 466 30.29 22.18 30.41
N LYS A 467 31.12 21.22 29.99
CA LYS A 467 32.01 21.37 28.83
C LYS A 467 31.26 21.04 27.53
N PRO A 468 31.71 21.51 26.36
CA PRO A 468 31.11 21.10 25.08
C PRO A 468 31.00 19.58 24.96
N ALA A 469 29.88 19.08 24.43
CA ALA A 469 29.68 17.65 24.23
C ALA A 469 30.80 17.03 23.38
N ASN A 470 31.32 15.88 23.81
CA ASN A 470 32.42 15.16 23.15
C ASN A 470 31.94 14.08 22.16
N TRP A 471 30.65 14.03 21.87
CA TRP A 471 30.07 13.12 20.87
C TRP A 471 30.54 13.49 19.46
N LYS A 472 30.76 12.49 18.61
CA LYS A 472 31.24 12.71 17.24
C LYS A 472 30.14 13.43 16.43
N VAL A 473 30.55 14.42 15.63
CA VAL A 473 29.69 15.05 14.62
C VAL A 473 30.19 14.65 13.24
N GLU A 474 29.33 14.08 12.42
CA GLU A 474 29.64 13.63 11.05
C GLU A 474 28.43 13.86 10.15
N ASN A 475 28.63 14.53 9.01
CA ASN A 475 27.55 14.82 8.05
C ASN A 475 26.34 15.54 8.69
N ASP A 476 26.59 16.48 9.60
CA ASP A 476 25.57 17.17 10.41
C ASP A 476 24.74 16.27 11.33
N GLU A 477 25.25 15.07 11.65
CA GLU A 477 24.64 14.11 12.57
C GLU A 477 25.48 14.01 13.85
N LEU A 478 24.84 14.12 15.01
CA LEU A 478 25.46 13.92 16.31
C LEU A 478 25.36 12.44 16.69
N ILE A 479 26.48 11.79 17.01
CA ILE A 479 26.56 10.33 17.18
C ILE A 479 26.91 9.98 18.62
N SER A 480 26.05 9.18 19.27
CA SER A 480 26.31 8.62 20.60
C SER A 480 27.59 7.78 20.63
N THR A 481 28.29 7.74 21.77
CA THR A 481 29.58 7.02 21.86
C THR A 481 29.36 5.52 22.03
N ALA A 482 29.97 4.71 21.15
CA ALA A 482 29.79 3.25 21.21
C ALA A 482 30.58 2.59 22.36
N GLU A 483 31.47 3.33 23.03
CA GLU A 483 32.48 2.77 23.95
C GLU A 483 32.21 3.10 25.43
N ASN A 484 31.28 4.01 25.76
CA ASN A 484 30.99 4.39 27.14
C ASN A 484 29.48 4.54 27.40
N PRO A 485 28.79 3.50 27.93
CA PRO A 485 27.32 3.44 28.05
C PRO A 485 26.72 4.35 29.14
N SER A 486 27.37 5.47 29.46
CA SER A 486 26.95 6.42 30.49
C SER A 486 27.32 7.88 30.17
N ASN A 487 27.85 8.15 28.98
CA ASN A 487 28.27 9.48 28.54
C ASN A 487 27.10 10.31 27.99
N HIS A 488 25.98 10.37 28.73
CA HIS A 488 24.84 11.21 28.36
C HIS A 488 25.24 12.70 28.30
N ILE A 489 24.60 13.44 27.40
CA ILE A 489 24.80 14.88 27.20
C ILE A 489 23.47 15.61 27.41
N HIS A 490 23.51 16.89 27.73
CA HIS A 490 22.30 17.68 27.94
C HIS A 490 22.38 19.07 27.32
N SER A 491 21.22 19.68 27.07
CA SER A 491 21.16 21.05 26.56
C SER A 491 21.80 22.04 27.53
N ASP A 492 22.39 23.11 26.98
CA ASP A 492 22.92 24.25 27.73
C ASP A 492 21.83 25.19 28.25
N CYS A 493 20.57 25.00 27.82
CA CYS A 493 19.40 25.71 28.29
C CYS A 493 18.44 24.81 29.06
N ASP A 494 17.71 25.41 30.00
CA ASP A 494 16.66 24.79 30.78
C ASP A 494 15.28 25.31 30.34
N PHE A 495 14.25 24.47 30.46
CA PHE A 495 12.86 24.80 30.18
C PHE A 495 11.95 24.16 31.22
N ARG A 496 10.69 24.62 31.32
CA ARG A 496 9.67 24.04 32.22
C ARG A 496 8.64 23.22 31.44
N ASP A 497 7.87 23.89 30.60
CA ASP A 497 6.90 23.29 29.70
C ASP A 497 7.36 23.52 28.27
N ALA A 498 7.25 22.52 27.40
CA ALA A 498 7.79 22.65 26.06
C ALA A 498 7.10 21.74 25.04
N ILE A 499 7.13 22.21 23.80
CA ILE A 499 7.07 21.37 22.61
C ILE A 499 8.51 20.98 22.27
N ILE A 500 8.75 19.69 22.01
CA ILE A 500 10.09 19.15 21.75
C ILE A 500 10.02 18.37 20.44
N HIS A 501 10.99 18.60 19.55
CA HIS A 501 11.21 17.79 18.36
C HIS A 501 12.63 17.24 18.38
N ALA A 502 12.77 15.96 18.02
CA ALA A 502 14.08 15.33 17.85
C ALA A 502 14.03 14.28 16.74
N GLU A 503 14.94 14.37 15.78
CA GLU A 503 15.15 13.30 14.80
C GLU A 503 16.30 12.40 15.24
N PHE A 504 16.11 11.09 15.09
CA PHE A 504 17.10 10.08 15.46
C PHE A 504 17.14 8.94 14.44
N LYS A 505 18.27 8.25 14.34
CA LYS A 505 18.48 7.11 13.45
C LYS A 505 19.28 6.05 14.20
N LEU A 506 18.71 4.86 14.27
CA LEU A 506 19.32 3.69 14.90
C LEU A 506 20.38 3.09 13.96
N PRO A 507 21.40 2.38 14.49
CA PRO A 507 22.26 1.55 13.65
C PRO A 507 21.44 0.51 12.86
N GLU A 508 21.95 0.08 11.71
CA GLU A 508 21.30 -0.95 10.86
C GLU A 508 21.15 -2.29 11.59
N LYS A 509 22.06 -2.59 12.53
CA LYS A 509 22.10 -3.82 13.32
C LYS A 509 22.21 -3.46 14.80
N GLY A 510 21.71 -4.35 15.66
CA GLY A 510 21.74 -4.19 17.11
C GLY A 510 20.46 -3.60 17.68
N SER A 511 20.51 -3.31 18.98
CA SER A 511 19.35 -2.83 19.74
C SER A 511 19.03 -1.37 19.47
N GLY A 512 20.06 -0.57 19.11
CA GLY A 512 19.93 0.88 18.97
C GLY A 512 19.46 1.58 20.25
N ASN A 513 19.59 0.93 21.41
CA ASN A 513 19.10 1.43 22.69
C ASN A 513 19.67 2.81 23.01
N SER A 514 18.78 3.76 23.27
CA SER A 514 19.06 5.13 23.66
C SER A 514 17.78 5.72 24.27
N GLY A 515 17.76 7.02 24.55
CA GLY A 515 16.62 7.67 25.15
C GLY A 515 16.67 9.18 25.03
N LEU A 516 15.49 9.77 24.86
CA LEU A 516 15.28 11.21 24.97
C LEU A 516 14.70 11.52 26.34
N TYR A 517 15.53 12.07 27.22
CA TYR A 517 15.16 12.34 28.61
C TYR A 517 14.73 13.80 28.79
N VAL A 518 13.44 14.03 29.00
CA VAL A 518 12.91 15.33 29.41
C VAL A 518 13.27 15.57 30.88
N HIS A 519 13.95 16.68 31.14
CA HIS A 519 14.42 17.10 32.47
C HIS A 519 15.38 16.11 33.13
N GLY A 520 15.96 15.17 32.37
CA GLY A 520 16.85 14.14 32.90
C GLY A 520 16.16 13.11 33.82
N LEU A 521 14.83 13.06 33.80
CA LEU A 521 13.97 12.24 34.67
C LEU A 521 13.01 11.34 33.87
N TYR A 522 12.45 11.88 32.78
CA TYR A 522 11.33 11.31 32.06
C TYR A 522 11.76 10.90 30.66
N GLU A 523 11.82 9.60 30.40
CA GLU A 523 12.39 9.05 29.17
C GLU A 523 11.32 8.69 28.15
N MET A 524 11.43 9.30 26.97
CA MET A 524 10.86 8.74 25.75
C MET A 524 11.87 7.75 25.16
N GLN A 525 11.51 6.48 25.20
CA GLN A 525 12.41 5.37 24.91
C GLN A 525 12.81 5.30 23.43
N ILE A 526 14.11 5.15 23.14
CA ILE A 526 14.60 4.88 21.78
C ILE A 526 15.12 3.44 21.75
N LEU A 527 14.46 2.58 20.97
CA LEU A 527 14.83 1.17 20.85
C LEU A 527 14.47 0.65 19.45
N ASN A 528 15.19 -0.37 18.98
CA ASN A 528 14.83 -1.07 17.75
C ASN A 528 13.62 -2.00 17.99
N SER A 529 12.41 -1.45 17.86
CA SER A 529 11.14 -2.15 18.06
C SER A 529 10.36 -2.39 16.75
N ALA A 530 10.99 -2.28 15.57
CA ALA A 530 10.31 -2.43 14.27
C ALA A 530 9.55 -3.78 14.13
N ASN A 531 10.10 -4.83 14.74
CA ASN A 531 9.55 -6.18 14.74
C ASN A 531 8.85 -6.57 16.06
N ALA A 532 8.65 -5.62 16.99
CA ALA A 532 7.95 -5.90 18.24
C ALA A 532 6.53 -6.38 17.94
N ARG A 533 6.14 -7.49 18.57
CA ARG A 533 4.79 -8.08 18.43
C ARG A 533 3.81 -7.46 19.41
N ASP A 534 4.28 -7.14 20.61
CA ASP A 534 3.52 -6.53 21.69
C ASP A 534 4.17 -5.22 22.13
N VAL A 535 3.37 -4.30 22.69
CA VAL A 535 3.84 -3.06 23.29
C VAL A 535 3.98 -3.23 24.80
N ASN A 536 5.13 -2.86 25.36
CA ASN A 536 5.37 -2.87 26.80
C ASN A 536 6.14 -1.61 27.24
N ILE A 537 6.30 -1.44 28.55
CA ILE A 537 6.92 -0.24 29.16
C ILE A 537 8.42 -0.05 28.85
N LEU A 538 9.04 -0.95 28.06
CA LEU A 538 10.44 -0.93 27.66
C LEU A 538 10.64 -0.68 26.16
N GLU A 539 9.57 -0.70 25.36
CA GLU A 539 9.63 -0.59 23.88
C GLU A 539 9.78 0.85 23.39
N ALA A 540 10.19 1.02 22.13
CA ALA A 540 10.21 2.34 21.49
C ALA A 540 8.84 3.01 21.52
N GLY A 541 8.81 4.28 21.92
CA GLY A 541 7.59 5.07 22.12
C GLY A 541 7.00 4.94 23.52
N ALA A 542 7.52 4.03 24.37
CA ALA A 542 7.16 4.00 25.77
C ALA A 542 7.56 5.30 26.45
N PHE A 543 6.68 5.78 27.32
CA PHE A 543 7.13 6.61 28.43
C PHE A 543 7.72 5.67 29.47
N TYR A 544 9.04 5.49 29.40
CA TYR A 544 9.74 4.35 29.99
C TYR A 544 9.38 4.15 31.47
N ARG A 545 8.96 2.92 31.82
CA ARG A 545 8.45 2.51 33.15
C ARG A 545 7.17 3.18 33.66
N PHE A 546 6.62 4.15 32.94
CA PHE A 546 5.31 4.73 33.24
C PHE A 546 4.22 4.02 32.45
N PHE A 547 4.28 4.13 31.12
CA PHE A 547 3.24 3.64 30.22
C PHE A 547 3.87 3.02 28.96
N PRO A 548 3.36 1.87 28.49
CA PRO A 548 3.73 1.35 27.17
C PRO A 548 3.29 2.35 26.08
N PRO A 549 3.89 2.30 24.88
CA PRO A 549 3.34 3.05 23.76
C PRO A 549 1.94 2.52 23.43
N ARG A 550 1.06 3.41 22.95
CA ARG A 550 -0.29 3.01 22.47
C ARG A 550 -0.22 2.02 21.32
N THR A 551 0.83 2.10 20.51
CA THR A 551 1.08 1.22 19.36
C THR A 551 2.56 1.21 19.00
N THR A 552 3.01 0.19 18.28
CA THR A 552 4.33 0.21 17.64
C THR A 552 4.33 1.25 16.52
N ALA A 553 5.38 2.06 16.48
CA ALA A 553 5.58 3.09 15.44
C ALA A 553 7.06 3.23 15.05
N GLY A 554 7.93 2.36 15.56
CA GLY A 554 9.35 2.33 15.22
C GLY A 554 9.59 1.82 13.81
N LEU A 555 10.53 2.45 13.10
CA LEU A 555 11.03 2.00 11.81
C LEU A 555 12.29 1.15 11.99
N SER A 556 12.61 0.36 10.96
CA SER A 556 13.81 -0.48 10.91
C SER A 556 15.10 0.34 11.10
N GLY A 557 16.13 -0.32 11.63
CA GLY A 557 17.47 0.27 11.77
C GLY A 557 17.98 0.88 10.46
N GLY A 558 18.79 1.93 10.55
CA GLY A 558 19.24 2.70 9.38
C GLY A 558 18.24 3.74 8.86
N THR A 559 17.00 3.72 9.33
CA THR A 559 15.97 4.70 8.92
C THR A 559 15.89 5.87 9.89
N TRP A 560 15.76 7.09 9.36
CA TRP A 560 15.50 8.28 10.17
C TRP A 560 14.09 8.26 10.73
N GLN A 561 14.00 8.59 12.01
CA GLN A 561 12.79 8.62 12.81
C GLN A 561 12.68 9.96 13.53
N SER A 562 11.50 10.30 14.06
CA SER A 562 11.31 11.52 14.83
C SER A 562 10.39 11.32 16.02
N TYR A 563 10.77 11.91 17.15
CA TYR A 563 9.86 12.21 18.25
C TYR A 563 9.36 13.64 18.17
N ASP A 564 8.08 13.79 18.47
CA ASP A 564 7.48 15.09 18.74
C ASP A 564 6.68 14.99 20.02
N ILE A 565 6.94 15.90 20.96
CA ILE A 565 6.46 15.78 22.33
C ILE A 565 5.86 17.12 22.77
N ILE A 566 4.70 17.06 23.39
CA ILE A 566 4.16 18.14 24.22
C ILE A 566 4.31 17.69 25.66
N TYR A 567 5.07 18.45 26.44
CA TYR A 567 5.40 18.14 27.81
C TYR A 567 5.02 19.30 28.74
N ARG A 568 4.33 18.96 29.82
CA ARG A 568 4.07 19.84 30.97
C ARG A 568 4.69 19.25 32.22
N ALA A 569 5.54 20.03 32.90
CA ALA A 569 6.20 19.60 34.12
C ALA A 569 5.20 19.51 35.29
N PRO A 570 5.36 18.55 36.22
CA PRO A 570 4.61 18.56 37.48
C PRO A 570 4.84 19.87 38.24
N ARG A 571 3.79 20.41 38.86
CA ARG A 571 3.89 21.59 39.73
C ARG A 571 4.09 21.16 41.17
N ARG A 572 4.98 21.86 41.88
CA ARG A 572 5.32 21.57 43.28
C ARG A 572 5.07 22.77 44.17
N ASP A 573 4.74 22.50 45.42
CA ASP A 573 4.70 23.52 46.48
C ASP A 573 6.11 23.80 47.06
N GLU A 574 6.20 24.75 48.00
CA GLU A 574 7.46 25.12 48.68
C GLU A 574 8.11 23.96 49.46
N SER A 575 7.32 22.95 49.84
CA SER A 575 7.83 21.73 50.50
C SER A 575 8.41 20.72 49.51
N GLY A 576 8.26 20.97 48.21
CA GLY A 576 8.67 20.10 47.12
C GLY A 576 7.65 19.02 46.79
N LYS A 577 6.44 19.05 47.37
CA LYS A 577 5.37 18.09 47.09
C LYS A 577 4.70 18.44 45.77
N ILE A 578 4.45 17.44 44.92
CA ILE A 578 3.69 17.61 43.69
C ILE A 578 2.22 17.94 44.02
N ILE A 579 1.73 19.09 43.53
CA ILE A 579 0.36 19.57 43.66
C ILE A 579 -0.44 19.48 42.35
N GLU A 580 0.26 19.41 41.22
CA GLU A 580 -0.32 19.15 39.89
C GLU A 580 0.57 18.15 39.15
N LYS A 581 -0.04 17.09 38.61
CA LYS A 581 0.70 16.07 37.87
C LYS A 581 1.26 16.63 36.57
N GLY A 582 2.41 16.12 36.17
CA GLY A 582 2.92 16.37 34.83
C GLY A 582 2.06 15.68 33.79
N GLN A 583 2.09 16.19 32.56
CA GLN A 583 1.35 15.62 31.43
C GLN A 583 2.24 15.51 30.20
N MET A 584 2.16 14.38 29.49
CA MET A 584 2.90 14.17 28.24
C MET A 584 1.99 13.66 27.12
N THR A 585 2.17 14.24 25.94
CA THR A 585 1.64 13.72 24.67
C THR A 585 2.81 13.56 23.73
N ALA A 586 2.96 12.42 23.06
CA ALA A 586 4.10 12.16 22.20
C ALA A 586 3.69 11.41 20.93
N TRP A 587 4.33 11.79 19.83
CA TRP A 587 4.24 11.11 18.53
C TRP A 587 5.60 10.53 18.17
N LEU A 588 5.60 9.28 17.71
CA LEU A 588 6.75 8.62 17.07
C LEU A 588 6.44 8.49 15.58
N ASN A 589 7.26 9.10 14.73
CA ASN A 589 7.08 9.07 13.27
C ASN A 589 5.69 9.55 12.80
N GLY A 590 5.09 10.48 13.56
CA GLY A 590 3.74 11.00 13.29
C GLY A 590 2.59 10.15 13.84
N ILE A 591 2.87 9.03 14.50
CA ILE A 591 1.88 8.19 15.16
C ILE A 591 1.83 8.53 16.66
N LEU A 592 0.65 8.79 17.19
CA LEU A 592 0.44 9.12 18.61
C LEU A 592 0.76 7.89 19.49
N VAL A 593 1.86 7.95 20.25
CA VAL A 593 2.33 6.87 21.12
C VAL A 593 2.07 7.11 22.60
N GLN A 594 1.87 8.37 23.01
CA GLN A 594 1.43 8.76 24.35
C GLN A 594 0.38 9.86 24.22
N ASP A 595 -0.74 9.76 24.93
CA ASP A 595 -1.84 10.72 24.84
C ASP A 595 -2.22 11.24 26.22
N LYS A 596 -1.88 12.50 26.51
CA LYS A 596 -2.14 13.20 27.78
C LYS A 596 -1.88 12.36 29.02
N VAL A 597 -0.83 11.53 29.01
CA VAL A 597 -0.52 10.65 30.14
C VAL A 597 -0.04 11.48 31.31
N GLU A 598 -0.62 11.23 32.49
CA GLU A 598 -0.27 11.94 33.71
C GLU A 598 0.82 11.21 34.51
N PHE A 599 1.74 11.96 35.09
CA PHE A 599 2.85 11.40 35.86
C PHE A 599 3.29 12.28 37.03
N GLU A 600 3.95 11.65 38.00
CA GLU A 600 4.46 12.28 39.21
C GLU A 600 6.00 12.15 39.24
N GLU A 601 6.55 11.48 40.24
CA GLU A 601 7.99 11.24 40.38
C GLU A 601 8.53 10.25 39.35
N ALA A 602 9.82 10.40 39.01
CA ALA A 602 10.53 9.48 38.13
C ALA A 602 10.47 8.04 38.66
N ARG A 603 10.03 7.09 37.82
CA ARG A 603 9.96 5.65 38.18
C ARG A 603 11.26 4.89 37.94
N SER A 604 12.12 5.38 37.06
CA SER A 604 13.41 4.72 36.74
C SER A 604 14.48 5.13 37.75
N GLN A 605 15.26 4.18 38.27
CA GLN A 605 16.46 4.49 39.06
C GLN A 605 17.71 4.77 38.20
N TRP A 606 17.58 4.70 36.88
CA TRP A 606 18.69 4.81 35.93
C TRP A 606 18.72 6.16 35.20
N HIS A 607 17.90 7.12 35.61
CA HIS A 607 17.82 8.43 34.94
C HIS A 607 19.11 9.27 35.13
N PRO A 608 19.45 10.15 34.17
CA PRO A 608 20.67 10.96 34.17
C PRO A 608 20.90 11.78 35.45
N MET A 609 19.85 12.42 35.99
CA MET A 609 19.98 13.25 37.22
C MET A 609 20.54 12.46 38.41
N ARG A 610 20.31 11.14 38.48
CA ARG A 610 20.84 10.28 39.55
C ARG A 610 22.20 9.67 39.19
N ARG A 611 22.43 9.35 37.92
CA ARG A 611 23.60 8.57 37.47
C ARG A 611 24.81 9.41 37.09
N GLN A 612 24.62 10.62 36.56
CA GLN A 612 25.72 11.53 36.20
C GLN A 612 26.12 12.47 37.35
N ASN A 613 26.17 11.94 38.57
CA ASN A 613 26.27 12.62 39.88
C ASN A 613 27.45 13.61 40.08
N THR A 614 27.53 14.66 39.27
CA THR A 614 28.46 15.79 39.36
C THR A 614 27.82 16.97 40.11
N ASN A 615 28.62 17.97 40.47
CA ASN A 615 28.09 19.18 41.14
C ASN A 615 27.04 19.90 40.28
N LEU A 616 27.29 20.04 38.97
CA LEU A 616 26.37 20.67 38.03
C LEU A 616 25.03 19.91 37.94
N ILE A 617 25.07 18.58 37.84
CA ILE A 617 23.86 17.77 37.72
C ILE A 617 23.04 17.79 39.03
N ARG A 618 23.71 17.79 40.20
CA ARG A 618 23.02 17.96 41.49
C ARG A 618 22.33 19.32 41.59
N GLU A 619 23.03 20.38 41.22
CA GLU A 619 22.49 21.74 41.22
C GLU A 619 21.24 21.84 40.32
N LYS A 620 21.33 21.31 39.08
CA LYS A 620 20.18 21.26 38.17
C LYS A 620 19.01 20.47 38.73
N TRP A 621 19.26 19.36 39.43
CA TRP A 621 18.18 18.59 40.06
C TRP A 621 17.51 19.36 41.20
N GLU A 622 18.28 20.08 42.02
CA GLU A 622 17.70 20.94 43.07
C GLU A 622 16.91 22.12 42.49
N ILE A 623 17.37 22.73 41.41
CA ILE A 623 16.61 23.75 40.67
C ILE A 623 15.31 23.14 40.14
N GLN A 624 15.37 21.98 39.49
CA GLN A 624 14.20 21.29 38.94
C GLN A 624 13.12 21.02 39.99
N LYS A 625 13.51 20.60 41.20
CA LYS A 625 12.55 20.38 42.30
C LYS A 625 11.88 21.67 42.78
N LYS A 626 12.55 22.82 42.68
CA LYS A 626 12.04 24.12 43.13
C LYS A 626 11.23 24.85 42.06
N THR A 627 11.64 24.78 40.81
CA THR A 627 11.10 25.63 39.74
C THR A 627 10.42 24.85 38.63
N GLY A 628 10.66 23.54 38.54
CA GLY A 628 10.26 22.71 37.41
C GLY A 628 11.15 22.88 36.17
N TYR A 629 12.17 23.76 36.18
CA TYR A 629 13.07 23.96 35.05
C TYR A 629 14.23 22.96 35.04
N ALA A 630 14.50 22.35 33.89
CA ALA A 630 15.65 21.46 33.67
C ALA A 630 15.96 21.29 32.18
N PRO A 631 17.12 20.68 31.82
CA PRO A 631 17.52 20.55 30.41
C PRO A 631 16.96 19.28 29.76
N LEU A 632 17.08 19.21 28.44
CA LEU A 632 16.84 17.99 27.65
C LEU A 632 18.11 17.16 27.60
N PHE A 633 18.01 15.85 27.83
CA PHE A 633 19.15 14.92 27.81
C PHE A 633 19.05 13.95 26.64
N LEU A 634 20.20 13.63 26.03
CA LEU A 634 20.37 12.51 25.09
C LEU A 634 21.16 11.41 25.77
N GLN A 635 20.60 10.20 25.79
CA GLN A 635 21.20 9.06 26.45
C GLN A 635 22.23 8.37 25.56
N ASP A 636 23.45 8.28 26.06
CA ASP A 636 24.40 7.25 25.64
C ASP A 636 24.13 5.91 26.32
N HIS A 637 23.95 4.84 25.53
CA HIS A 637 23.84 3.47 26.04
C HIS A 637 24.77 2.49 25.27
N GLY A 638 25.88 2.99 24.71
CA GLY A 638 26.87 2.18 24.00
C GLY A 638 26.48 1.79 22.57
N GLU A 639 25.41 2.39 22.04
CA GLU A 639 24.92 2.18 20.67
C GLU A 639 25.14 3.46 19.86
N PRO A 640 25.59 3.39 18.59
CA PRO A 640 25.92 4.56 17.77
C PRO A 640 24.66 5.21 17.17
N THR A 641 23.67 5.50 18.01
CA THR A 641 22.45 6.22 17.63
C THR A 641 22.81 7.64 17.20
N ARG A 642 22.26 8.04 16.05
CA ARG A 642 22.54 9.32 15.38
C ARG A 642 21.37 10.26 15.60
N PHE A 643 21.65 11.54 15.80
CA PHE A 643 20.65 12.58 16.05
C PHE A 643 20.83 13.75 15.08
N ARG A 644 19.72 14.39 14.72
CA ARG A 644 19.71 15.66 13.98
C ARG A 644 18.44 16.47 14.30
N ASN A 645 18.44 17.74 13.90
CA ASN A 645 17.27 18.62 13.94
C ASN A 645 16.53 18.56 15.29
N ILE A 646 17.25 18.78 16.40
CA ILE A 646 16.66 18.80 17.73
C ILE A 646 16.36 20.23 18.11
N TRP A 647 15.13 20.51 18.51
CA TRP A 647 14.73 21.82 18.98
C TRP A 647 13.66 21.72 20.08
N ILE A 648 13.59 22.76 20.90
CA ILE A 648 12.53 22.94 21.90
C ILE A 648 11.83 24.27 21.69
N LYS A 649 10.53 24.33 21.93
CA LYS A 649 9.76 25.57 22.00
C LYS A 649 9.12 25.62 23.38
N PRO A 650 9.60 26.50 24.29
CA PRO A 650 8.94 26.73 25.57
C PRO A 650 7.46 27.08 25.38
N ILE A 651 6.61 26.57 26.27
CA ILE A 651 5.20 26.94 26.36
C ILE A 651 5.10 27.93 27.51
N GLU A 652 4.86 29.20 27.19
CA GLU A 652 4.52 30.20 28.19
C GLU A 652 3.08 29.97 28.67
N GLU A 653 2.83 30.22 29.96
CA GLU A 653 1.49 30.14 30.57
C GLU A 653 0.60 31.30 30.11
#